data_AF-E4PID5-F1
#
_entry.id   AF-E4PID5-F1
#
_cell.length_a   1.000
_cell.length_b   1.000
_cell.length_c   1.000
_cell.angle_alpha   90.00
_cell.angle_beta   90.00
_cell.angle_gamma   90.00
#
_symmetry.space_group_name_H-M   'P 1'
#
loop_
_entity.id
_entity.type
_entity.pdbx_description
1 polymer ?
#
loop_
_entity_poly.entity_id
_entity_poly.type
_entity_poly.pdbx_seq_one_letter_code
_entity_poly.pdbx_strand_id
1 'polypeptide(L)'
;MIMWAGWAEVGLPTAEQIRKAAEKRASGGEPKLGAEARQESRKKRRDSMRLKLIEGLKKSCSELYHGERNIVLSDEEVENLREAVCGGLMGQELRDANNLLVRGLYRGTQELGWQLNPPCMVRILSMEASAISSRSQALCQEYNTLNKRFYEDLGNISTPTRLQNDISLAAGQLLFSLIMHSGCLSNMVVLQLPEAIRSGAHVHGDRVWLECRNRSSKAGTVESETDSEQEDIGTQAPLKYEVAAGRPDRRVFPVPVTALLLMRYFKRYGRQWPKESVRNLIGNYLRHLDPTVTISRSPHKRVIEISRAKAAVLLPGVLRTYAETARLAPPISSVNMARLVTGTHWRMTDEEELEADDIKAVEHDQIAKKTVCRNLRESLSRLKALLRQPNVSGKQEAMRVRAGLRDFLNEYVDLHPLIEMLAHWAIHLLAHGNKGGKPLAPSSTLDYVEKVSKALLPLASELACPEELTGEQWEALYEAALENSSAAKPPVAARLGYFHRFLEQAFDYSEAEVEGTAGYGDVDAAIITPTEYIQAYELLSKGREDDLSRLCAAALVLGYRCGLRRTEALGLTLKDFVGFDTNLERVELLVQRNGFRGLKSFSATRRLPLWVLLTKEELILIRALRERRKAQSSGDLKKPLFDLPAGTERHLVERMVMMPVTQTLRHVTGDQNARFHHLRHSFASLTLLRMLEFEPLQIIPQVYRTATIQSSHPCANAVMWRKAGCSDTLSAVSVLSAWLGHSSPSVTMQTYVHSADWALFQRLSDSHEVAFTQAMQSNITGMSLGATEKHNQRRKIIKPTASVVLNSLVSAWPRDHCYKLAAKPRSEPAVDFNPFHGHTQKIHYRAPYQIERLLTEKSDLSNLTDEDYSRVAKIMGFSECSILRIHNNAVYLATLTYKGRGRAKGQERSRFFTTNERTRKPLEDKDQKKGDPQLPYFIAPPRKRVVRRYAKRFFDALIAWHASDLPMASKAISEQLRAAQRVKSGVRHRKESRKLNQIALYKAIGIWSWIRIQVKVPIGHATTDQELKRHYSQRFKLEAKWISVERVVNREGRYDGLYGSWFPEVQPPEELILDRGGKWGPTEHFEEALLFAAFSAGAYLLEPDQLQSASTPSDD
;
A
#
# COMPACT_ATOMS: atom_id res chain seq x y z
N MET A 1 5.34 11.78 50.48
CA MET A 1 5.10 11.90 49.03
C MET A 1 4.42 10.64 48.50
N ILE A 2 3.38 10.81 47.68
CA ILE A 2 2.53 9.75 47.13
C ILE A 2 3.22 9.15 45.90
N MET A 3 3.09 7.83 45.70
CA MET A 3 3.62 7.13 44.52
C MET A 3 2.95 7.64 43.24
N TRP A 4 3.69 7.80 42.15
CA TRP A 4 3.11 8.22 40.87
C TRP A 4 2.06 7.21 40.38
N ALA A 5 0.86 7.71 40.07
CA ALA A 5 -0.28 6.91 39.64
C ALA A 5 -0.01 6.16 38.32
N GLY A 6 0.98 6.57 37.52
CA GLY A 6 1.36 5.87 36.29
C GLY A 6 1.91 4.46 36.53
N TRP A 7 2.46 4.19 37.72
CA TRP A 7 2.84 2.83 38.16
C TRP A 7 1.62 1.97 38.56
N ALA A 8 0.44 2.57 38.70
CA ALA A 8 -0.83 1.87 38.87
C ALA A 8 -1.56 1.73 37.52
N GLU A 9 -1.81 0.49 37.08
CA GLU A 9 -2.77 0.24 36.01
C GLU A 9 -4.17 0.67 36.51
N VAL A 10 -4.92 1.43 35.69
CA VAL A 10 -6.25 1.94 36.03
C VAL A 10 -7.16 0.76 36.43
N GLY A 11 -7.68 0.79 37.67
CA GLY A 11 -8.61 -0.23 38.20
C GLY A 11 -7.99 -1.37 39.03
N LEU A 12 -6.71 -1.29 39.44
CA LEU A 12 -6.08 -2.30 40.30
C LEU A 12 -5.64 -1.75 41.68
N PRO A 13 -5.60 -2.61 42.72
CA PRO A 13 -5.44 -2.16 44.11
C PRO A 13 -4.07 -1.56 44.43
N THR A 14 -4.02 -0.56 45.32
CA THR A 14 -2.81 0.09 45.84
C THR A 14 -1.95 -0.87 46.67
N ALA A 15 -0.66 -0.55 46.91
CA ALA A 15 0.24 -1.39 47.72
C ALA A 15 -0.34 -1.73 49.12
N GLU A 16 -1.05 -0.78 49.71
CA GLU A 16 -1.75 -0.96 50.99
C GLU A 16 -2.98 -1.88 50.86
N GLN A 17 -3.75 -1.77 49.77
CA GLN A 17 -4.86 -2.68 49.46
C GLN A 17 -4.37 -4.09 49.13
N ILE A 18 -3.20 -4.25 48.51
CA ILE A 18 -2.56 -5.54 48.27
C ILE A 18 -2.12 -6.19 49.60
N ARG A 19 -1.49 -5.43 50.50
CA ARG A 19 -1.12 -5.90 51.85
C ARG A 19 -2.35 -6.31 52.67
N LYS A 20 -3.38 -5.46 52.75
CA LYS A 20 -4.66 -5.77 53.40
C LYS A 20 -5.38 -6.97 52.77
N ALA A 21 -5.31 -7.13 51.44
CA ALA A 21 -5.88 -8.29 50.75
C ALA A 21 -5.07 -9.57 50.99
N ALA A 22 -3.75 -9.49 51.20
CA ALA A 22 -2.92 -10.63 51.58
C ALA A 22 -3.20 -11.07 53.02
N GLU A 23 -3.34 -10.12 53.95
CA GLU A 23 -3.71 -10.35 55.35
C GLU A 23 -5.12 -10.98 55.47
N LYS A 24 -6.12 -10.43 54.76
CA LYS A 24 -7.49 -10.96 54.72
C LYS A 24 -7.59 -12.35 54.06
N ARG A 25 -6.60 -12.75 53.26
CA ARG A 25 -6.52 -14.09 52.64
C ARG A 25 -5.77 -15.10 53.50
N ALA A 26 -4.91 -14.64 54.42
CA ALA A 26 -4.26 -15.49 55.41
C ALA A 26 -5.23 -15.94 56.52
N SER A 27 -6.35 -15.21 56.71
CA SER A 27 -7.35 -15.44 57.75
C SER A 27 -8.47 -16.44 57.40
N GLY A 28 -8.24 -17.40 56.48
CA GLY A 28 -9.11 -18.57 56.30
C GLY A 28 -10.16 -18.48 55.19
N GLY A 29 -10.00 -19.32 54.17
CA GLY A 29 -11.00 -19.62 53.13
C GLY A 29 -10.59 -20.88 52.38
N GLU A 30 -11.56 -21.72 51.99
CA GLU A 30 -11.34 -23.01 51.34
C GLU A 30 -10.49 -22.90 50.04
N PRO A 31 -9.63 -23.90 49.75
CA PRO A 31 -8.77 -23.90 48.58
C PRO A 31 -9.59 -24.03 47.28
N LYS A 32 -9.53 -23.02 46.42
CA LYS A 32 -10.12 -23.06 45.07
C LYS A 32 -9.34 -24.02 44.17
N LEU A 33 -10.02 -24.80 43.33
CA LEU A 33 -9.44 -25.81 42.44
C LEU A 33 -9.46 -25.38 40.95
N GLY A 34 -8.56 -25.95 40.14
CA GLY A 34 -8.60 -25.85 38.67
C GLY A 34 -8.22 -24.49 38.06
N ALA A 35 -9.08 -23.94 37.19
CA ALA A 35 -8.82 -22.69 36.46
C ALA A 35 -8.79 -21.45 37.38
N GLU A 36 -9.64 -21.44 38.40
CA GLU A 36 -9.71 -20.36 39.39
C GLU A 36 -8.45 -20.31 40.26
N ALA A 37 -7.94 -21.48 40.70
CA ALA A 37 -6.67 -21.60 41.39
C ALA A 37 -5.51 -21.03 40.56
N ARG A 38 -5.47 -21.34 39.26
CA ARG A 38 -4.45 -20.82 38.33
C ARG A 38 -4.57 -19.31 38.14
N GLN A 39 -5.78 -18.77 38.08
CA GLN A 39 -6.01 -17.32 37.97
C GLN A 39 -5.61 -16.58 39.25
N GLU A 40 -5.88 -17.19 40.41
CA GLU A 40 -5.50 -16.65 41.71
C GLU A 40 -3.98 -16.68 41.93
N SER A 41 -3.31 -17.78 41.58
CA SER A 41 -1.84 -17.86 41.60
C SER A 41 -1.20 -16.83 40.67
N ARG A 42 -1.76 -16.61 39.47
CA ARG A 42 -1.31 -15.54 38.55
C ARG A 42 -1.51 -14.14 39.12
N LYS A 43 -2.59 -13.93 39.90
CA LYS A 43 -2.87 -12.66 40.57
C LYS A 43 -1.89 -12.42 41.73
N LYS A 44 -1.72 -13.39 42.63
CA LYS A 44 -0.72 -13.35 43.72
C LYS A 44 0.70 -13.07 43.20
N ARG A 45 1.09 -13.73 42.10
CA ARG A 45 2.40 -13.50 41.49
C ARG A 45 2.57 -12.08 40.95
N ARG A 46 1.57 -11.56 40.21
CA ARG A 46 1.61 -10.17 39.72
C ARG A 46 1.69 -9.15 40.85
N ASP A 47 0.92 -9.36 41.91
CA ASP A 47 0.89 -8.47 43.07
C ASP A 47 2.23 -8.48 43.82
N SER A 48 2.88 -9.65 43.96
CA SER A 48 4.22 -9.78 44.55
C SER A 48 5.31 -9.11 43.70
N MET A 49 5.29 -9.29 42.38
CA MET A 49 6.25 -8.65 41.48
C MET A 49 6.11 -7.11 41.47
N ARG A 50 4.87 -6.61 41.60
CA ARG A 50 4.60 -5.17 41.74
C ARG A 50 5.23 -4.59 43.01
N LEU A 51 5.09 -5.27 44.15
CA LEU A 51 5.71 -4.85 45.40
C LEU A 51 7.23 -4.78 45.27
N LYS A 52 7.85 -5.81 44.67
CA LYS A 52 9.30 -5.81 44.40
C LYS A 52 9.73 -4.67 43.48
N LEU A 53 8.98 -4.39 42.40
CA LEU A 53 9.24 -3.25 41.53
C LEU A 53 9.18 -1.92 42.31
N ILE A 54 8.15 -1.74 43.13
CA ILE A 54 7.97 -0.52 43.93
C ILE A 54 9.11 -0.33 44.92
N GLU A 55 9.52 -1.41 45.61
CA GLU A 55 10.65 -1.37 46.54
C GLU A 55 11.98 -1.12 45.82
N GLY A 56 12.18 -1.71 44.64
CA GLY A 56 13.34 -1.47 43.79
C GLY A 56 13.42 -0.02 43.29
N LEU A 57 12.32 0.52 42.77
CA LEU A 57 12.23 1.92 42.35
C LEU A 57 12.50 2.88 43.51
N LYS A 58 11.90 2.63 44.68
CA LYS A 58 12.09 3.45 45.88
C LYS A 58 13.54 3.46 46.36
N LYS A 59 14.27 2.35 46.19
CA LYS A 59 15.66 2.20 46.63
C LYS A 59 16.66 2.74 45.61
N SER A 60 16.39 2.56 44.32
CA SER A 60 17.34 2.86 43.25
C SER A 60 17.13 4.24 42.60
N CYS A 61 15.90 4.76 42.55
CA CYS A 61 15.61 6.08 41.99
C CYS A 61 14.28 6.64 42.53
N SER A 62 14.36 7.43 43.60
CA SER A 62 13.19 8.00 44.27
C SER A 62 12.38 8.97 43.40
N GLU A 63 13.05 9.65 42.46
CA GLU A 63 12.44 10.61 41.53
C GLU A 63 11.46 9.92 40.56
N LEU A 64 11.84 8.77 40.01
CA LEU A 64 10.96 7.94 39.15
C LEU A 64 9.77 7.36 39.93
N TYR A 65 9.98 7.01 41.20
CA TYR A 65 8.92 6.51 42.07
C TYR A 65 7.85 7.58 42.36
N HIS A 66 8.28 8.83 42.53
CA HIS A 66 7.39 9.97 42.78
C HIS A 66 6.78 10.59 41.52
N GLY A 67 7.34 10.29 40.34
CA GLY A 67 6.81 10.80 39.08
C GLY A 67 7.20 12.25 38.82
N GLU A 68 8.42 12.63 39.21
CA GLU A 68 8.93 13.97 38.91
C GLU A 68 9.04 14.19 37.39
N ARG A 69 8.82 15.42 36.91
CA ARG A 69 8.79 15.71 35.47
C ARG A 69 10.19 15.89 34.91
N ASN A 70 10.38 15.53 33.64
CA ASN A 70 11.60 15.76 32.85
C ASN A 70 12.88 15.10 33.39
N ILE A 71 12.76 13.98 34.11
CA ILE A 71 13.91 13.18 34.56
C ILE A 71 14.76 12.73 33.36
N VAL A 72 16.07 12.86 33.46
CA VAL A 72 17.03 12.40 32.44
C VAL A 72 17.84 11.25 33.03
N LEU A 73 17.86 10.09 32.37
CA LEU A 73 18.69 8.95 32.76
C LEU A 73 19.49 8.45 31.55
N SER A 74 20.76 8.12 31.79
CA SER A 74 21.64 7.45 30.85
C SER A 74 21.29 5.97 30.67
N ASP A 75 21.76 5.35 29.59
CA ASP A 75 21.51 3.93 29.31
C ASP A 75 22.10 3.01 30.40
N GLU A 76 23.21 3.41 31.01
CA GLU A 76 23.86 2.67 32.11
C GLU A 76 23.03 2.74 33.40
N GLU A 77 22.47 3.90 33.73
CA GLU A 77 21.57 4.07 34.88
C GLU A 77 20.27 3.29 34.71
N VAL A 78 19.74 3.23 33.48
CA VAL A 78 18.56 2.41 33.17
C VAL A 78 18.85 0.92 33.30
N GLU A 79 20.04 0.46 32.88
CA GLU A 79 20.42 -0.95 33.03
C GLU A 79 20.69 -1.31 34.50
N ASN A 80 21.30 -0.42 35.27
CA ASN A 80 21.46 -0.57 36.72
C ASN A 80 20.10 -0.62 37.44
N LEU A 81 19.14 0.20 37.01
CA LEU A 81 17.76 0.14 37.50
C LEU A 81 17.09 -1.20 37.14
N ARG A 82 17.30 -1.68 35.91
CA ARG A 82 16.79 -2.98 35.46
C ARG A 82 17.38 -4.10 36.32
N GLU A 83 18.68 -4.09 36.57
CA GLU A 83 19.37 -5.09 37.38
C GLU A 83 18.93 -5.03 38.85
N ALA A 84 18.70 -3.84 39.41
CA ALA A 84 18.18 -3.70 40.77
C ALA A 84 16.75 -4.25 40.94
N VAL A 85 15.93 -4.17 39.89
CA VAL A 85 14.55 -4.68 39.89
C VAL A 85 14.47 -6.17 39.51
N CYS A 86 15.33 -6.60 38.58
CA CYS A 86 15.25 -7.90 37.91
C CYS A 86 16.34 -8.89 38.33
N GLY A 87 17.38 -8.43 39.03
CA GLY A 87 18.54 -9.23 39.43
C GLY A 87 18.14 -10.47 40.23
N GLY A 88 18.66 -11.63 39.83
CA GLY A 88 18.36 -12.92 40.45
C GLY A 88 16.98 -13.53 40.11
N LEU A 89 16.13 -12.86 39.31
CA LEU A 89 14.86 -13.42 38.83
C LEU A 89 15.08 -14.28 37.57
N MET A 90 14.32 -15.37 37.45
CA MET A 90 14.42 -16.28 36.30
C MET A 90 13.05 -16.55 35.66
N GLY A 91 13.07 -16.88 34.36
CA GLY A 91 11.89 -17.34 33.62
C GLY A 91 10.72 -16.35 33.58
N GLN A 92 9.55 -16.76 34.07
CA GLN A 92 8.33 -15.94 34.00
C GLN A 92 8.34 -14.75 34.98
N GLU A 93 9.09 -14.84 36.08
CA GLU A 93 9.18 -13.78 37.08
C GLU A 93 10.02 -12.61 36.56
N LEU A 94 11.17 -12.92 35.96
CA LEU A 94 12.00 -11.96 35.23
C LEU A 94 11.17 -11.22 34.17
N ARG A 95 10.39 -11.97 33.38
CA ARG A 95 9.52 -11.40 32.35
C ARG A 95 8.53 -10.41 32.93
N ASP A 96 7.77 -10.84 33.94
CA ASP A 96 6.68 -10.03 34.49
C ASP A 96 7.23 -8.75 35.15
N ALA A 97 8.35 -8.85 35.88
CA ALA A 97 9.02 -7.71 36.50
C ALA A 97 9.61 -6.74 35.46
N ASN A 98 10.38 -7.24 34.50
CA ASN A 98 10.97 -6.43 33.44
C ASN A 98 9.89 -5.74 32.60
N ASN A 99 8.84 -6.46 32.19
CA ASN A 99 7.79 -5.87 31.36
C ASN A 99 6.98 -4.81 32.12
N LEU A 100 6.80 -4.97 33.44
CA LEU A 100 6.14 -3.98 34.27
C LEU A 100 6.99 -2.71 34.43
N LEU A 101 8.30 -2.86 34.68
CA LEU A 101 9.27 -1.75 34.70
C LEU A 101 9.24 -0.99 33.37
N VAL A 102 9.39 -1.70 32.26
CA VAL A 102 9.39 -1.13 30.90
C VAL A 102 8.09 -0.37 30.64
N ARG A 103 6.91 -0.93 30.98
CA ARG A 103 5.62 -0.23 30.82
C ARG A 103 5.57 1.11 31.55
N GLY A 104 6.02 1.16 32.80
CA GLY A 104 5.97 2.40 33.58
C GLY A 104 7.00 3.43 33.13
N LEU A 105 8.21 2.99 32.73
CA LEU A 105 9.20 3.86 32.09
C LEU A 105 8.63 4.49 30.80
N TYR A 106 8.00 3.69 29.94
CA TYR A 106 7.33 4.20 28.74
C TYR A 106 6.23 5.21 29.08
N ARG A 107 5.42 4.92 30.10
CA ARG A 107 4.35 5.82 30.50
C ARG A 107 4.90 7.15 31.03
N GLY A 108 5.99 7.13 31.79
CA GLY A 108 6.60 8.34 32.32
C GLY A 108 7.27 9.20 31.24
N THR A 109 7.82 8.58 30.18
CA THR A 109 8.26 9.34 29.00
C THR A 109 7.09 10.07 28.31
N GLN A 110 5.86 9.57 28.39
CA GLN A 110 4.68 10.19 27.77
C GLN A 110 4.01 11.23 28.66
N GLU A 111 3.70 10.86 29.91
CA GLU A 111 2.89 11.68 30.82
C GLU A 111 3.73 12.73 31.56
N LEU A 112 5.03 12.47 31.76
CA LEU A 112 5.91 13.27 32.61
C LEU A 112 7.14 13.83 31.88
N GLY A 113 7.35 13.48 30.61
CA GLY A 113 8.43 14.01 29.77
C GLY A 113 9.83 13.46 30.09
N TRP A 114 9.94 12.25 30.66
CA TRP A 114 11.25 11.64 30.94
C TRP A 114 12.10 11.45 29.67
N GLN A 115 13.40 11.69 29.79
CA GLN A 115 14.40 11.50 28.74
C GLN A 115 15.31 10.32 29.10
N LEU A 116 14.88 9.12 28.75
CA LEU A 116 15.60 7.86 28.97
C LEU A 116 15.25 6.86 27.86
N ASN A 117 16.06 5.82 27.67
CA ASN A 117 15.75 4.72 26.75
C ASN A 117 15.24 3.49 27.53
N PRO A 118 13.93 3.16 27.52
CA PRO A 118 13.42 2.02 28.26
C PRO A 118 14.00 0.69 27.73
N PRO A 119 14.26 -0.30 28.61
CA PRO A 119 14.74 -1.60 28.19
C PRO A 119 13.71 -2.35 27.34
N CYS A 120 14.16 -3.39 26.63
CA CYS A 120 13.27 -4.21 25.83
C CYS A 120 12.38 -5.09 26.72
N MET A 121 11.14 -5.34 26.29
CA MET A 121 10.32 -6.37 26.91
C MET A 121 10.89 -7.76 26.71
N VAL A 122 10.73 -8.60 27.71
CA VAL A 122 10.93 -10.03 27.61
C VAL A 122 9.66 -10.65 27.03
N ARG A 123 9.80 -11.40 25.93
CA ARG A 123 8.74 -12.25 25.39
C ARG A 123 9.08 -13.70 25.63
N ILE A 124 8.12 -14.42 26.21
CA ILE A 124 8.19 -15.88 26.24
C ILE A 124 7.41 -16.36 25.03
N LEU A 125 8.13 -17.00 24.11
CA LEU A 125 7.52 -17.72 23.01
C LEU A 125 6.87 -18.97 23.60
N SER A 126 5.55 -19.12 23.48
CA SER A 126 4.91 -20.35 23.93
C SER A 126 5.30 -21.47 22.96
N MET A 127 5.91 -22.53 23.48
CA MET A 127 6.08 -23.76 22.71
C MET A 127 4.76 -24.53 22.73
N GLU A 128 4.33 -25.03 21.57
CA GLU A 128 3.23 -25.98 21.53
C GLU A 128 3.65 -27.26 22.28
N ALA A 129 2.71 -27.85 23.03
CA ALA A 129 2.96 -29.14 23.66
C ALA A 129 3.25 -30.20 22.57
N SER A 130 4.18 -31.12 22.87
CA SER A 130 4.48 -32.22 21.94
C SER A 130 3.22 -33.00 21.62
N ALA A 131 2.95 -33.18 20.34
CA ALA A 131 1.80 -33.93 19.84
C ALA A 131 2.02 -35.46 19.88
N ILE A 132 3.20 -35.90 20.32
CA ILE A 132 3.59 -37.30 20.37
C ILE A 132 3.13 -37.90 21.70
N SER A 133 2.18 -38.83 21.61
CA SER A 133 1.64 -39.65 22.71
C SER A 133 1.78 -41.15 22.40
N SER A 134 1.54 -42.01 23.39
CA SER A 134 1.48 -43.47 23.16
C SER A 134 0.43 -43.85 22.09
N ARG A 135 -0.73 -43.18 22.11
CA ARG A 135 -1.77 -43.34 21.08
C ARG A 135 -1.28 -42.94 19.69
N SER A 136 -0.57 -41.82 19.55
CA SER A 136 -0.06 -41.40 18.23
C SER A 136 1.02 -42.35 17.71
N GLN A 137 1.82 -42.98 18.58
CA GLN A 137 2.80 -43.98 18.17
C GLN A 137 2.13 -45.23 17.57
N ALA A 138 1.06 -45.74 18.20
CA ALA A 138 0.29 -46.86 17.65
C ALA A 138 -0.31 -46.51 16.28
N LEU A 139 -0.90 -45.31 16.15
CA LEU A 139 -1.43 -44.81 14.87
C LEU A 139 -0.33 -44.65 13.79
N CYS A 140 0.90 -44.29 14.17
CA CYS A 140 2.03 -44.24 13.24
C CYS A 140 2.42 -45.63 12.70
N GLN A 141 2.30 -46.69 13.49
CA GLN A 141 2.52 -48.06 13.03
C GLN A 141 1.45 -48.49 12.03
N GLU A 142 0.19 -48.13 12.30
CA GLU A 142 -0.92 -48.34 11.38
C GLU A 142 -0.71 -47.57 10.06
N TYR A 143 -0.25 -46.31 10.14
CA TYR A 143 0.13 -45.52 8.97
C TYR A 143 1.16 -46.26 8.12
N ASN A 144 2.25 -46.73 8.73
CA ASN A 144 3.34 -47.40 8.01
C ASN A 144 2.84 -48.69 7.34
N THR A 145 1.95 -49.43 7.99
CA THR A 145 1.35 -50.67 7.46
C THR A 145 0.48 -50.38 6.25
N LEU A 146 -0.42 -49.40 6.34
CA LEU A 146 -1.30 -48.99 5.23
C LEU A 146 -0.49 -48.41 4.06
N ASN A 147 0.53 -47.61 4.36
CA ASN A 147 1.41 -47.03 3.35
C ASN A 147 2.20 -48.12 2.61
N LYS A 148 2.70 -49.14 3.32
CA LYS A 148 3.38 -50.29 2.70
C LYS A 148 2.44 -51.01 1.72
N ARG A 149 1.22 -51.32 2.15
CA ARG A 149 0.20 -51.96 1.32
C ARG A 149 -0.18 -51.13 0.10
N PHE A 150 -0.25 -49.81 0.24
CA PHE A 150 -0.47 -48.90 -0.90
C PHE A 150 0.62 -49.02 -1.97
N TYR A 151 1.90 -49.08 -1.59
CA TYR A 151 2.99 -49.27 -2.55
C TYR A 151 3.04 -50.70 -3.11
N GLU A 152 2.69 -51.72 -2.31
CA GLU A 152 2.54 -53.10 -2.79
C GLU A 152 1.42 -53.21 -3.85
N ASP A 153 0.27 -52.59 -3.62
CA ASP A 153 -0.83 -52.46 -4.59
C ASP A 153 -0.39 -51.76 -5.88
N LEU A 154 0.37 -50.67 -5.75
CA LEU A 154 0.92 -49.95 -6.91
C LEU A 154 1.92 -50.80 -7.72
N GLY A 155 2.66 -51.69 -7.06
CA GLY A 155 3.62 -52.60 -7.69
C GLY A 155 3.01 -53.89 -8.25
N ASN A 156 1.74 -54.18 -7.98
CA ASN A 156 1.10 -55.42 -8.39
C ASN A 156 0.69 -55.35 -9.87
N ILE A 157 1.31 -56.18 -10.72
CA ILE A 157 1.01 -56.25 -12.16
C ILE A 157 -0.26 -57.10 -12.42
N SER A 158 -0.62 -57.95 -11.46
CA SER A 158 -1.68 -58.94 -11.58
C SER A 158 -3.08 -58.41 -11.25
N THR A 159 -3.22 -57.11 -10.95
CA THR A 159 -4.52 -56.52 -10.61
C THR A 159 -5.47 -56.64 -11.81
N PRO A 160 -6.57 -57.40 -11.69
CA PRO A 160 -7.45 -57.73 -12.81
C PRO A 160 -7.87 -56.50 -13.61
N THR A 161 -7.91 -56.62 -14.95
CA THR A 161 -8.33 -55.59 -15.92
C THR A 161 -9.69 -54.94 -15.58
N ARG A 162 -10.53 -55.61 -14.78
CA ARG A 162 -11.80 -55.11 -14.24
C ARG A 162 -11.65 -54.03 -13.15
N LEU A 163 -10.71 -54.19 -12.21
CA LEU A 163 -10.43 -53.21 -11.14
C LEU A 163 -9.72 -51.96 -11.70
N GLN A 164 -9.01 -52.10 -12.82
CA GLN A 164 -8.38 -50.97 -13.51
C GLN A 164 -9.43 -49.99 -14.08
N ASN A 165 -10.61 -50.47 -14.50
CA ASN A 165 -11.69 -49.66 -15.09
C ASN A 165 -12.71 -49.12 -14.06
N ASP A 166 -12.53 -49.42 -12.77
CA ASP A 166 -13.44 -48.94 -11.72
C ASP A 166 -13.09 -47.49 -11.34
N ILE A 167 -13.95 -46.55 -11.73
CA ILE A 167 -13.81 -45.14 -11.41
C ILE A 167 -13.90 -44.87 -9.90
N SER A 168 -14.69 -45.64 -9.17
CA SER A 168 -14.89 -45.51 -7.73
C SER A 168 -13.65 -45.97 -6.96
N LEU A 169 -13.06 -47.09 -7.38
CA LEU A 169 -11.79 -47.55 -6.81
C LEU A 169 -10.65 -46.55 -7.09
N ALA A 170 -10.54 -46.06 -8.33
CA ALA A 170 -9.52 -45.09 -8.72
C ALA A 170 -9.67 -43.75 -7.96
N ALA A 171 -10.91 -43.28 -7.76
CA ALA A 171 -11.21 -42.10 -6.95
C ALA A 171 -10.89 -42.34 -5.46
N GLY A 172 -11.20 -43.52 -4.93
CA GLY A 172 -10.84 -43.93 -3.56
C GLY A 172 -9.32 -43.95 -3.34
N GLN A 173 -8.55 -44.51 -4.28
CA GLN A 173 -7.09 -44.51 -4.24
C GLN A 173 -6.51 -43.10 -4.26
N LEU A 174 -7.05 -42.22 -5.11
CA LEU A 174 -6.62 -40.82 -5.21
C LEU A 174 -6.91 -40.05 -3.91
N LEU A 175 -8.12 -40.18 -3.36
CA LEU A 175 -8.48 -39.56 -2.09
C LEU A 175 -7.61 -40.08 -0.93
N PHE A 176 -7.37 -41.39 -0.87
CA PHE A 176 -6.49 -41.99 0.13
C PHE A 176 -5.08 -41.40 0.06
N SER A 177 -4.51 -41.29 -1.15
CA SER A 177 -3.17 -40.70 -1.36
C SER A 177 -3.12 -39.20 -1.03
N LEU A 178 -4.19 -38.45 -1.29
CA LEU A 178 -4.31 -37.03 -0.91
C LEU A 178 -4.29 -36.82 0.61
N ILE A 179 -4.92 -37.73 1.37
CA ILE A 179 -4.95 -37.67 2.84
C ILE A 179 -3.61 -38.15 3.43
N MET A 180 -3.14 -39.34 3.01
CA MET A 180 -1.95 -39.97 3.57
C MET A 180 -0.66 -39.23 3.21
N HIS A 181 -0.49 -38.86 1.94
CA HIS A 181 0.78 -38.34 1.44
C HIS A 181 0.78 -36.82 1.22
N SER A 182 -0.36 -36.23 0.83
CA SER A 182 -0.44 -34.80 0.43
C SER A 182 -0.97 -33.85 1.52
N GLY A 183 -1.14 -34.33 2.77
CA GLY A 183 -1.43 -33.46 3.91
C GLY A 183 -2.86 -32.88 3.95
N CYS A 184 -3.83 -33.54 3.33
CA CYS A 184 -5.25 -33.19 3.46
C CYS A 184 -5.84 -33.69 4.79
N LEU A 185 -5.45 -33.06 5.90
CA LEU A 185 -5.77 -33.52 7.27
C LEU A 185 -7.00 -32.86 7.89
N SER A 186 -7.76 -32.10 7.11
CA SER A 186 -9.01 -31.46 7.53
C SER A 186 -10.19 -32.10 6.84
N ASN A 187 -11.20 -32.51 7.63
CA ASN A 187 -12.41 -33.12 7.08
C ASN A 187 -13.10 -32.20 6.07
N MET A 188 -13.14 -30.89 6.33
CA MET A 188 -13.69 -29.91 5.39
C MET A 188 -12.97 -29.90 4.05
N VAL A 189 -11.63 -29.91 4.05
CA VAL A 189 -10.83 -29.90 2.82
C VAL A 189 -11.04 -31.20 2.05
N VAL A 190 -11.06 -32.34 2.74
CA VAL A 190 -11.30 -33.66 2.14
C VAL A 190 -12.65 -33.74 1.43
N LEU A 191 -13.70 -33.17 2.02
CA LEU A 191 -15.03 -33.11 1.41
C LEU A 191 -15.10 -32.17 0.19
N GLN A 192 -14.16 -31.22 0.05
CA GLN A 192 -14.09 -30.31 -1.09
C GLN A 192 -13.28 -30.88 -2.28
N LEU A 193 -12.43 -31.89 -2.05
CA LEU A 193 -11.56 -32.48 -3.08
C LEU A 193 -12.31 -32.99 -4.33
N PRO A 194 -13.47 -33.69 -4.22
CA PRO A 194 -14.23 -34.12 -5.39
C PRO A 194 -14.55 -32.98 -6.36
N GLU A 195 -15.05 -31.85 -5.84
CA GLU A 195 -15.41 -30.70 -6.67
C GLU A 195 -14.17 -29.98 -7.23
N ALA A 196 -13.09 -29.92 -6.44
CA ALA A 196 -11.81 -29.37 -6.91
C ALA A 196 -11.27 -30.18 -8.10
N ILE A 197 -11.36 -31.52 -8.05
CA ILE A 197 -10.93 -32.40 -9.15
C ILE A 197 -11.83 -32.25 -10.37
N ARG A 198 -13.16 -32.19 -10.20
CA ARG A 198 -14.12 -31.91 -11.29
C ARG A 198 -13.84 -30.56 -11.95
N SER A 199 -13.43 -29.56 -11.17
CA SER A 199 -13.08 -28.23 -11.67
C SER A 199 -11.82 -28.27 -12.56
N GLY A 200 -10.92 -29.24 -12.34
CA GLY A 200 -9.67 -29.41 -13.06
C GLY A 200 -8.46 -28.96 -12.25
N ALA A 201 -7.28 -29.49 -12.59
CA ALA A 201 -6.02 -29.13 -11.94
C ALA A 201 -5.27 -28.03 -12.69
N HIS A 202 -4.46 -27.28 -11.94
CA HIS A 202 -3.49 -26.35 -12.52
C HIS A 202 -2.14 -27.05 -12.66
N VAL A 203 -1.44 -26.77 -13.76
CA VAL A 203 -0.15 -27.40 -14.09
C VAL A 203 0.79 -26.36 -14.62
N HIS A 204 1.99 -26.31 -14.05
CA HIS A 204 3.07 -25.49 -14.57
C HIS A 204 4.42 -26.12 -14.24
N GLY A 205 5.22 -26.45 -15.26
CA GLY A 205 6.44 -27.21 -15.06
C GLY A 205 6.15 -28.54 -14.35
N ASP A 206 6.90 -28.85 -13.30
CA ASP A 206 6.69 -30.00 -12.43
C ASP A 206 5.61 -29.81 -11.36
N ARG A 207 4.99 -28.64 -11.30
CA ARG A 207 4.06 -28.27 -10.23
C ARG A 207 2.61 -28.46 -10.64
N VAL A 208 1.86 -29.03 -9.71
CA VAL A 208 0.45 -29.38 -9.87
C VAL A 208 -0.29 -28.92 -8.63
N TRP A 209 -1.46 -28.30 -8.78
CA TRP A 209 -2.31 -27.98 -7.63
C TRP A 209 -3.80 -28.01 -7.95
N LEU A 210 -4.59 -28.18 -6.89
CA LEU A 210 -6.04 -28.14 -6.87
C LEU A 210 -6.51 -26.94 -6.04
N GLU A 211 -7.61 -26.32 -6.47
CA GLU A 211 -8.26 -25.20 -5.79
C GLU A 211 -9.59 -25.64 -5.17
N CYS A 212 -9.65 -25.68 -3.83
CA CYS A 212 -10.86 -26.02 -3.09
C CYS A 212 -11.65 -24.75 -2.76
N ARG A 213 -12.95 -24.72 -3.11
CA ARG A 213 -13.87 -23.59 -2.94
C ARG A 213 -15.14 -24.01 -2.19
N ASN A 214 -15.62 -23.18 -1.28
CA ASN A 214 -16.87 -23.37 -0.56
C ASN A 214 -18.03 -22.64 -1.27
N ARG A 215 -19.04 -23.39 -1.71
CA ARG A 215 -20.19 -22.87 -2.48
C ARG A 215 -21.35 -22.33 -1.64
N SER A 216 -21.22 -22.23 -0.31
CA SER A 216 -22.36 -21.91 0.58
C SER A 216 -22.94 -20.49 0.46
N SER A 217 -22.66 -19.73 -0.60
CA SER A 217 -23.25 -18.41 -0.89
C SER A 217 -24.27 -18.39 -2.03
N LYS A 218 -24.58 -19.53 -2.67
CA LYS A 218 -25.80 -19.62 -3.50
C LYS A 218 -26.98 -20.01 -2.63
N ALA A 219 -27.89 -19.07 -2.39
CA ALA A 219 -29.25 -19.35 -1.93
C ALA A 219 -29.91 -20.34 -2.91
N GLY A 220 -29.98 -21.60 -2.50
CA GLY A 220 -30.48 -22.70 -3.29
C GLY A 220 -30.33 -23.97 -2.48
N THR A 221 -31.42 -24.37 -1.86
CA THR A 221 -31.64 -25.60 -1.09
C THR A 221 -30.82 -26.79 -1.58
N VAL A 222 -29.88 -27.23 -0.74
CA VAL A 222 -29.38 -28.61 -0.73
C VAL A 222 -29.66 -29.13 0.67
N GLU A 223 -30.45 -30.19 0.75
CA GLU A 223 -30.84 -30.88 1.97
C GLU A 223 -29.59 -31.26 2.77
N SER A 224 -29.46 -30.69 3.97
CA SER A 224 -28.45 -31.09 4.93
C SER A 224 -28.85 -32.44 5.53
N GLU A 225 -28.08 -33.49 5.27
CA GLU A 225 -28.13 -34.70 6.10
C GLU A 225 -27.72 -34.33 7.53
N THR A 226 -28.71 -34.32 8.42
CA THR A 226 -28.55 -34.20 9.86
C THR A 226 -28.01 -35.51 10.42
N ASP A 227 -26.72 -35.56 10.74
CA ASP A 227 -26.21 -36.51 11.73
C ASP A 227 -25.79 -35.72 12.97
N SER A 228 -26.68 -35.76 13.96
CA SER A 228 -26.50 -35.19 15.29
C SER A 228 -25.63 -36.12 16.14
N GLU A 229 -24.33 -35.85 16.21
CA GLU A 229 -23.50 -36.23 17.36
C GLU A 229 -22.73 -34.97 17.81
N GLN A 230 -23.17 -34.42 18.95
CA GLN A 230 -22.49 -33.35 19.67
C GLN A 230 -21.17 -33.90 20.21
N GLU A 231 -20.05 -33.53 19.58
CA GLU A 231 -18.74 -33.59 20.25
C GLU A 231 -18.57 -32.33 21.12
N ASP A 232 -18.72 -32.51 22.43
CA ASP A 232 -18.32 -31.56 23.47
C ASP A 232 -16.79 -31.42 23.47
N ILE A 233 -16.26 -30.60 22.57
CA ILE A 233 -14.92 -30.02 22.67
C ILE A 233 -15.10 -28.54 22.40
N GLY A 234 -14.77 -27.70 23.39
CA GLY A 234 -14.97 -26.25 23.41
C GLY A 234 -14.36 -25.51 22.22
N THR A 235 -15.03 -25.58 21.08
CA THR A 235 -14.64 -24.99 19.81
C THR A 235 -15.63 -23.88 19.51
N GLN A 236 -15.14 -22.65 19.44
CA GLN A 236 -15.93 -21.46 19.10
C GLN A 236 -16.79 -21.72 17.86
N ALA A 237 -18.06 -21.32 17.94
CA ALA A 237 -19.07 -21.52 16.90
C ALA A 237 -18.58 -21.08 15.50
N PRO A 238 -18.93 -21.80 14.42
CA PRO A 238 -18.54 -21.42 13.07
C PRO A 238 -19.28 -20.15 12.66
N LEU A 239 -18.57 -19.03 12.71
CA LEU A 239 -19.03 -17.75 12.17
C LEU A 239 -19.35 -17.91 10.66
N LYS A 240 -20.56 -17.51 10.27
CA LYS A 240 -20.98 -17.44 8.86
C LYS A 240 -20.23 -16.30 8.18
N TYR A 241 -19.54 -16.60 7.08
CA TYR A 241 -18.79 -15.63 6.27
C TYR A 241 -19.15 -15.76 4.79
N GLU A 242 -19.39 -14.63 4.14
CA GLU A 242 -19.48 -14.54 2.68
C GLU A 242 -18.08 -14.42 2.08
N VAL A 243 -17.74 -15.33 1.16
CA VAL A 243 -16.47 -15.31 0.42
C VAL A 243 -16.68 -14.51 -0.86
N ALA A 244 -15.78 -13.55 -1.13
CA ALA A 244 -15.78 -12.81 -2.39
C ALA A 244 -15.66 -13.79 -3.57
N ALA A 245 -16.48 -13.57 -4.61
CA ALA A 245 -16.52 -14.43 -5.79
C ALA A 245 -15.12 -14.51 -6.44
N GLY A 246 -14.45 -15.66 -6.35
CA GLY A 246 -13.25 -15.96 -7.15
C GLY A 246 -12.03 -16.56 -6.43
N ARG A 247 -11.91 -16.47 -5.10
CA ARG A 247 -10.72 -16.98 -4.39
C ARG A 247 -10.92 -18.39 -3.81
N PRO A 248 -9.95 -19.33 -3.93
CA PRO A 248 -10.02 -20.62 -3.24
C PRO A 248 -9.83 -20.47 -1.72
N ASP A 249 -10.61 -21.24 -0.95
CA ASP A 249 -10.45 -21.34 0.50
C ASP A 249 -9.15 -22.07 0.86
N ARG A 250 -8.78 -23.05 0.03
CA ARG A 250 -7.59 -23.88 0.22
C ARG A 250 -6.98 -24.25 -1.12
N ARG A 251 -5.65 -24.16 -1.20
CA ARG A 251 -4.87 -24.76 -2.28
C ARG A 251 -4.23 -26.06 -1.78
N VAL A 252 -4.30 -27.11 -2.60
CA VAL A 252 -3.70 -28.41 -2.31
C VAL A 252 -2.69 -28.73 -3.41
N PHE A 253 -1.44 -28.88 -3.02
CA PHE A 253 -0.38 -29.38 -3.91
C PHE A 253 -0.21 -30.88 -3.66
N PRO A 254 -0.66 -31.76 -4.58
CA PRO A 254 -0.39 -33.18 -4.48
C PRO A 254 1.12 -33.45 -4.54
N VAL A 255 1.62 -34.30 -3.64
CA VAL A 255 3.00 -34.82 -3.73
C VAL A 255 3.19 -35.62 -5.04
N PRO A 256 4.42 -35.86 -5.51
CA PRO A 256 4.67 -36.42 -6.84
C PRO A 256 3.93 -37.72 -7.16
N VAL A 257 3.85 -38.66 -6.20
CA VAL A 257 3.07 -39.91 -6.37
C VAL A 257 1.57 -39.62 -6.56
N THR A 258 1.02 -38.70 -5.78
CA THR A 258 -0.39 -38.29 -5.88
C THR A 258 -0.67 -37.51 -7.16
N ALA A 259 0.28 -36.69 -7.63
CA ALA A 259 0.19 -35.96 -8.88
C ALA A 259 0.19 -36.89 -10.10
N LEU A 260 1.00 -37.96 -10.07
CA LEU A 260 0.98 -39.01 -11.10
C LEU A 260 -0.35 -39.79 -11.09
N LEU A 261 -0.90 -40.13 -9.92
CA LEU A 261 -2.22 -40.74 -9.80
C LEU A 261 -3.32 -39.83 -10.36
N LEU A 262 -3.25 -38.52 -10.07
CA LEU A 262 -4.17 -37.52 -10.59
C LEU A 262 -4.07 -37.40 -12.12
N MET A 263 -2.85 -37.39 -12.67
CA MET A 263 -2.63 -37.40 -14.12
C MET A 263 -3.23 -38.66 -14.76
N ARG A 264 -3.01 -39.84 -14.16
CA ARG A 264 -3.59 -41.11 -14.64
C ARG A 264 -5.12 -41.07 -14.60
N TYR A 265 -5.70 -40.52 -13.54
CA TYR A 265 -7.14 -40.34 -13.40
C TYR A 265 -7.70 -39.45 -14.52
N PHE A 266 -7.12 -38.26 -14.74
CA PHE A 266 -7.55 -37.36 -15.80
C PHE A 266 -7.40 -37.96 -17.21
N LYS A 267 -6.34 -38.73 -17.47
CA LYS A 267 -6.16 -39.41 -18.76
C LYS A 267 -7.26 -40.44 -19.05
N ARG A 268 -7.81 -41.08 -18.02
CA ARG A 268 -8.77 -42.18 -18.16
C ARG A 268 -10.22 -41.72 -18.09
N TYR A 269 -10.52 -40.82 -17.17
CA TYR A 269 -11.90 -40.44 -16.82
C TYR A 269 -12.19 -38.95 -17.06
N GLY A 270 -11.19 -38.16 -17.49
CA GLY A 270 -11.33 -36.71 -17.60
C GLY A 270 -11.74 -36.07 -16.28
N ARG A 271 -12.66 -35.12 -16.33
CA ARG A 271 -13.22 -34.40 -15.15
C ARG A 271 -14.41 -35.12 -14.50
N GLN A 272 -14.70 -36.35 -14.90
CA GLN A 272 -15.79 -37.13 -14.29
C GLN A 272 -15.41 -37.53 -12.87
N TRP A 273 -16.42 -37.65 -12.00
CA TRP A 273 -16.23 -38.10 -10.62
C TRP A 273 -17.41 -39.01 -10.22
N PRO A 274 -17.19 -40.12 -9.50
CA PRO A 274 -18.26 -41.03 -9.08
C PRO A 274 -19.30 -40.34 -8.19
N LYS A 275 -20.54 -40.81 -8.23
CA LYS A 275 -21.64 -40.29 -7.39
C LYS A 275 -21.52 -40.69 -5.91
N GLU A 276 -20.73 -41.71 -5.61
CA GLU A 276 -20.50 -42.21 -4.26
C GLU A 276 -19.88 -41.15 -3.35
N SER A 277 -20.23 -41.22 -2.06
CA SER A 277 -19.67 -40.32 -1.05
C SER A 277 -18.18 -40.61 -0.80
N VAL A 278 -17.45 -39.58 -0.35
CA VAL A 278 -16.03 -39.71 0.05
C VAL A 278 -15.81 -40.85 1.06
N ARG A 279 -16.78 -41.04 1.96
CA ARG A 279 -16.84 -42.16 2.92
C ARG A 279 -16.77 -43.51 2.21
N ASN A 280 -17.64 -43.73 1.22
CA ASN A 280 -17.74 -45.00 0.51
C ASN A 280 -16.53 -45.25 -0.38
N LEU A 281 -16.05 -44.22 -1.09
CA LEU A 281 -14.87 -44.32 -1.96
C LEU A 281 -13.62 -44.75 -1.19
N ILE A 282 -13.33 -44.10 -0.05
CA ILE A 282 -12.19 -44.47 0.80
C ILE A 282 -12.42 -45.85 1.42
N GLY A 283 -13.63 -46.17 1.87
CA GLY A 283 -13.96 -47.49 2.43
C GLY A 283 -13.81 -48.63 1.41
N ASN A 284 -14.17 -48.41 0.14
CA ASN A 284 -13.98 -49.36 -0.95
C ASN A 284 -12.49 -49.62 -1.19
N TYR A 285 -11.66 -48.56 -1.21
CA TYR A 285 -10.21 -48.71 -1.40
C TYR A 285 -9.52 -49.38 -0.22
N LEU A 286 -9.93 -49.09 1.03
CA LEU A 286 -9.38 -49.78 2.21
C LEU A 286 -9.67 -51.29 2.19
N ARG A 287 -10.87 -51.70 1.77
CA ARG A 287 -11.21 -53.11 1.55
C ARG A 287 -10.37 -53.77 0.46
N HIS A 288 -10.02 -53.02 -0.57
CA HIS A 288 -9.15 -53.50 -1.64
C HIS A 288 -7.71 -53.70 -1.14
N LEU A 289 -7.19 -52.78 -0.30
CA LEU A 289 -5.87 -52.92 0.31
C LEU A 289 -5.79 -54.06 1.31
N ASP A 290 -6.88 -54.33 2.03
CA ASP A 290 -6.97 -55.45 2.97
C ASP A 290 -8.42 -55.94 3.09
N PRO A 291 -8.77 -57.10 2.49
CA PRO A 291 -10.10 -57.67 2.58
C PRO A 291 -10.55 -58.01 4.00
N THR A 292 -9.60 -58.17 4.94
CA THR A 292 -9.87 -58.53 6.33
C THR A 292 -10.08 -57.31 7.24
N VAL A 293 -9.88 -56.09 6.72
CA VAL A 293 -9.99 -54.87 7.53
C VAL A 293 -11.44 -54.56 7.90
N THR A 294 -11.70 -54.36 9.19
CA THR A 294 -13.02 -53.88 9.63
C THR A 294 -13.13 -52.38 9.36
N ILE A 295 -14.05 -51.99 8.49
CA ILE A 295 -14.21 -50.58 8.09
C ILE A 295 -14.96 -49.83 9.19
N SER A 296 -14.33 -48.78 9.71
CA SER A 296 -14.98 -47.82 10.61
C SER A 296 -16.28 -47.24 10.00
N ARG A 297 -17.22 -46.78 10.83
CA ARG A 297 -18.37 -46.00 10.35
C ARG A 297 -17.95 -44.80 9.52
N SER A 298 -16.82 -44.15 9.83
CA SER A 298 -16.28 -43.02 9.07
C SER A 298 -14.84 -43.28 8.64
N PRO A 299 -14.59 -44.10 7.59
CA PRO A 299 -13.25 -44.50 7.19
C PRO A 299 -12.36 -43.30 6.82
N HIS A 300 -12.92 -42.28 6.18
CA HIS A 300 -12.21 -41.05 5.83
C HIS A 300 -11.69 -40.30 7.08
N LYS A 301 -12.49 -40.18 8.15
CA LYS A 301 -12.05 -39.59 9.43
C LYS A 301 -10.95 -40.42 10.09
N ARG A 302 -11.05 -41.75 10.02
CA ARG A 302 -10.02 -42.66 10.56
C ARG A 302 -8.70 -42.52 9.82
N VAL A 303 -8.71 -42.49 8.48
CA VAL A 303 -7.49 -42.25 7.69
C VAL A 303 -6.91 -40.88 8.02
N ILE A 304 -7.73 -39.83 8.15
CA ILE A 304 -7.27 -38.50 8.60
C ILE A 304 -6.59 -38.58 9.97
N GLU A 305 -7.16 -39.29 10.95
CA GLU A 305 -6.57 -39.47 12.29
C GLU A 305 -5.20 -40.14 12.23
N ILE A 306 -5.08 -41.22 11.46
CA ILE A 306 -3.82 -41.95 11.23
C ILE A 306 -2.77 -41.03 10.58
N SER A 307 -3.16 -40.28 9.55
CA SER A 307 -2.27 -39.34 8.87
C SER A 307 -1.86 -38.17 9.76
N ARG A 308 -2.74 -37.68 10.65
CA ARG A 308 -2.40 -36.65 11.65
C ARG A 308 -1.31 -37.13 12.62
N ALA A 309 -1.40 -38.37 13.08
CA ALA A 309 -0.37 -38.95 13.95
C ALA A 309 0.99 -38.99 13.25
N LYS A 310 1.04 -39.40 11.97
CA LYS A 310 2.27 -39.36 11.18
C LYS A 310 2.77 -37.94 10.94
N ALA A 311 1.87 -37.01 10.62
CA ALA A 311 2.20 -35.61 10.39
C ALA A 311 2.79 -34.93 11.64
N ALA A 312 2.37 -35.32 12.84
CA ALA A 312 2.95 -34.86 14.11
C ALA A 312 4.43 -35.25 14.30
N VAL A 313 4.89 -36.30 13.62
CA VAL A 313 6.30 -36.72 13.64
C VAL A 313 7.09 -36.07 12.49
N LEU A 314 6.46 -35.89 11.33
CA LEU A 314 7.14 -35.41 10.12
C LEU A 314 7.20 -33.89 9.99
N LEU A 315 6.18 -33.16 10.47
CA LEU A 315 5.99 -31.75 10.18
C LEU A 315 6.27 -30.87 11.41
N PRO A 316 6.85 -29.67 11.22
CA PRO A 316 6.83 -28.62 12.23
C PRO A 316 5.39 -28.32 12.68
N GLY A 317 5.19 -27.99 13.96
CA GLY A 317 3.87 -27.77 14.56
C GLY A 317 2.96 -26.85 13.74
N VAL A 318 3.51 -25.74 13.20
CA VAL A 318 2.75 -24.82 12.34
C VAL A 318 2.19 -25.48 11.07
N LEU A 319 2.97 -26.30 10.37
CA LEU A 319 2.53 -26.92 9.12
C LEU A 319 1.49 -28.01 9.39
N ARG A 320 1.61 -28.70 10.52
CA ARG A 320 0.58 -29.62 11.01
C ARG A 320 -0.72 -28.87 11.31
N THR A 321 -0.66 -27.79 12.09
CA THR A 321 -1.84 -26.97 12.42
C THR A 321 -2.50 -26.42 11.15
N TYR A 322 -1.70 -26.00 10.17
CA TYR A 322 -2.18 -25.61 8.84
C TYR A 322 -2.85 -26.77 8.10
N ALA A 323 -2.28 -27.98 8.11
CA ALA A 323 -2.86 -29.16 7.47
C ALA A 323 -4.19 -29.60 8.11
N GLU A 324 -4.33 -29.46 9.43
CA GLU A 324 -5.51 -29.83 10.21
C GLU A 324 -6.63 -28.78 10.15
N THR A 325 -6.27 -27.51 9.97
CA THR A 325 -7.20 -26.37 9.97
C THR A 325 -7.57 -25.94 8.55
N ALA A 326 -8.86 -25.95 8.22
CA ALA A 326 -9.34 -25.66 6.87
C ALA A 326 -9.07 -24.23 6.39
N ARG A 327 -9.14 -23.24 7.30
CA ARG A 327 -9.15 -21.79 6.98
C ARG A 327 -8.00 -21.02 7.64
N LEU A 328 -6.81 -21.63 7.71
CA LEU A 328 -5.58 -20.97 8.15
C LEU A 328 -4.71 -20.63 6.93
N ALA A 329 -3.96 -19.52 6.96
CA ALA A 329 -3.05 -19.09 5.89
C ALA A 329 -3.70 -19.10 4.49
N PRO A 330 -4.59 -18.13 4.22
CA PRO A 330 -5.36 -18.14 2.99
C PRO A 330 -4.40 -18.03 1.79
N PRO A 331 -4.60 -18.83 0.72
CA PRO A 331 -3.61 -18.97 -0.35
C PRO A 331 -3.45 -17.67 -1.14
N ILE A 332 -2.25 -17.42 -1.69
CA ILE A 332 -2.04 -16.32 -2.64
C ILE A 332 -3.02 -16.43 -3.82
N SER A 333 -3.43 -15.29 -4.39
CA SER A 333 -4.29 -15.27 -5.59
C SER A 333 -3.70 -16.10 -6.74
N SER A 334 -4.55 -16.55 -7.68
CA SER A 334 -4.12 -17.32 -8.85
C SER A 334 -3.11 -16.56 -9.72
N VAL A 335 -3.27 -15.25 -9.88
CA VAL A 335 -2.34 -14.37 -10.61
C VAL A 335 -0.98 -14.28 -9.90
N ASN A 336 -0.98 -14.06 -8.58
CA ASN A 336 0.26 -14.03 -7.81
C ASN A 336 0.92 -15.43 -7.76
N MET A 337 0.15 -16.52 -7.77
CA MET A 337 0.69 -17.87 -7.89
C MET A 337 1.36 -18.09 -9.24
N ALA A 338 0.75 -17.62 -10.33
CA ALA A 338 1.36 -17.65 -11.66
C ALA A 338 2.73 -16.96 -11.63
N ARG A 339 2.79 -15.74 -11.09
CA ARG A 339 4.04 -14.97 -10.91
C ARG A 339 5.04 -15.73 -10.03
N LEU A 340 4.58 -16.35 -8.94
CA LEU A 340 5.43 -17.10 -8.02
C LEU A 340 6.07 -18.35 -8.66
N VAL A 341 5.34 -19.08 -9.50
CA VAL A 341 5.85 -20.31 -10.13
C VAL A 341 6.63 -20.02 -11.40
N THR A 342 6.18 -19.04 -12.20
CA THR A 342 6.78 -18.75 -13.52
C THR A 342 7.95 -17.78 -13.44
N GLY A 343 7.97 -16.88 -12.44
CA GLY A 343 8.89 -15.74 -12.43
C GLY A 343 8.65 -14.72 -13.54
N THR A 344 7.53 -14.80 -14.27
CA THR A 344 7.22 -13.95 -15.43
C THR A 344 6.15 -12.89 -15.14
N HIS A 345 6.31 -11.73 -15.78
CA HIS A 345 5.45 -10.55 -15.66
C HIS A 345 4.08 -10.72 -16.31
N TRP A 346 3.05 -10.23 -15.63
CA TRP A 346 1.64 -10.41 -15.99
C TRP A 346 1.00 -9.12 -16.55
N ARG A 347 0.06 -9.22 -17.50
CA ARG A 347 -0.85 -8.12 -17.89
C ARG A 347 -2.30 -8.54 -17.65
N MET A 348 -3.08 -7.67 -17.02
CA MET A 348 -4.55 -7.76 -17.00
C MET A 348 -5.07 -7.72 -18.45
N THR A 349 -6.18 -8.40 -18.75
CA THR A 349 -6.74 -8.43 -20.11
C THR A 349 -7.20 -7.04 -20.55
N ASP A 350 -7.18 -6.73 -21.85
CA ASP A 350 -7.56 -5.40 -22.39
C ASP A 350 -8.99 -4.97 -21.94
N GLU A 351 -9.87 -5.92 -21.63
CA GLU A 351 -11.20 -5.68 -21.03
C GLU A 351 -11.14 -5.09 -19.61
N GLU A 352 -10.13 -5.43 -18.80
CA GLU A 352 -9.95 -4.91 -17.44
C GLU A 352 -9.19 -3.56 -17.43
N GLU A 353 -8.34 -3.30 -18.44
CA GLU A 353 -7.70 -1.98 -18.64
C GLU A 353 -8.73 -0.91 -19.07
N LEU A 354 -9.71 -1.28 -19.90
CA LEU A 354 -10.83 -0.40 -20.27
C LEU A 354 -11.70 -0.02 -19.04
N GLU A 355 -11.95 -0.97 -18.13
CA GLU A 355 -12.66 -0.68 -16.88
C GLU A 355 -11.86 0.22 -15.92
N ALA A 356 -10.52 0.13 -15.91
CA ALA A 356 -9.66 0.97 -15.08
C ALA A 356 -9.53 2.42 -15.60
N ASP A 357 -9.56 2.60 -16.93
CA ASP A 357 -9.58 3.94 -17.53
C ASP A 357 -10.96 4.60 -17.45
N ASP A 358 -12.06 3.84 -17.43
CA ASP A 358 -13.41 4.35 -17.17
C ASP A 358 -13.58 4.88 -15.72
N ILE A 359 -12.82 4.35 -14.74
CA ILE A 359 -12.79 4.90 -13.37
C ILE A 359 -12.17 6.30 -13.33
N LYS A 360 -11.21 6.60 -14.21
CA LYS A 360 -10.58 7.93 -14.32
C LYS A 360 -11.49 8.98 -14.99
N ALA A 361 -12.57 8.55 -15.64
CA ALA A 361 -13.52 9.42 -16.35
C ALA A 361 -14.61 10.02 -15.44
N VAL A 362 -14.51 9.88 -14.11
CA VAL A 362 -15.31 10.69 -13.20
C VAL A 362 -14.75 12.12 -13.26
N GLU A 363 -15.55 13.05 -13.80
CA GLU A 363 -15.24 14.48 -13.87
C GLU A 363 -14.65 14.96 -12.54
N HIS A 364 -13.37 15.34 -12.58
CA HIS A 364 -12.60 15.85 -11.45
C HIS A 364 -13.12 17.23 -11.02
N ASP A 365 -14.24 17.28 -10.31
CA ASP A 365 -14.57 18.45 -9.49
C ASP A 365 -13.84 18.32 -8.15
N GLN A 366 -12.79 19.14 -7.99
CA GLN A 366 -11.99 19.20 -6.77
C GLN A 366 -12.81 19.76 -5.61
N ILE A 367 -12.84 19.02 -4.51
CA ILE A 367 -13.47 19.38 -3.24
C ILE A 367 -12.97 20.77 -2.82
N ALA A 368 -13.88 21.74 -2.80
CA ALA A 368 -13.55 23.12 -2.50
C ALA A 368 -13.40 23.31 -0.98
N LYS A 369 -12.20 23.68 -0.49
CA LYS A 369 -11.99 24.15 0.90
C LYS A 369 -13.12 25.11 1.31
N LYS A 370 -13.96 24.70 2.27
CA LYS A 370 -15.09 25.47 2.81
C LYS A 370 -15.16 25.31 4.33
N THR A 371 -15.16 26.44 5.01
CA THR A 371 -15.24 26.58 6.45
C THR A 371 -16.71 26.53 6.88
N VAL A 372 -17.01 25.66 7.86
CA VAL A 372 -18.26 25.56 8.66
C VAL A 372 -19.58 25.41 7.88
N CYS A 373 -20.14 24.20 7.85
CA CYS A 373 -21.50 23.95 7.37
C CYS A 373 -22.56 24.16 8.46
N ARG A 374 -23.71 24.68 8.04
CA ARG A 374 -25.01 24.44 8.70
C ARG A 374 -25.40 22.97 8.57
N ASN A 375 -25.82 22.36 9.69
CA ASN A 375 -26.52 21.08 9.83
C ASN A 375 -26.01 19.85 9.02
N LEU A 376 -24.84 19.31 9.40
CA LEU A 376 -24.29 18.02 8.92
C LEU A 376 -25.30 16.86 8.95
N ARG A 377 -26.13 16.79 10.00
CA ARG A 377 -27.15 15.74 10.17
C ARG A 377 -28.30 15.85 9.16
N GLU A 378 -28.67 17.07 8.78
CA GLU A 378 -29.75 17.33 7.83
C GLU A 378 -29.32 16.97 6.41
N SER A 379 -28.09 17.37 6.03
CA SER A 379 -27.47 16.99 4.76
C SER A 379 -27.31 15.47 4.62
N LEU A 380 -26.87 14.79 5.69
CA LEU A 380 -26.79 13.33 5.72
C LEU A 380 -28.18 12.67 5.60
N SER A 381 -29.20 13.26 6.22
CA SER A 381 -30.58 12.74 6.15
C SER A 381 -31.16 12.89 4.75
N ARG A 382 -30.86 14.00 4.06
CA ARG A 382 -31.23 14.22 2.65
C ARG A 382 -30.51 13.26 1.70
N LEU A 383 -29.20 13.05 1.90
CA LEU A 383 -28.43 12.03 1.17
C LEU A 383 -29.04 10.63 1.32
N LYS A 384 -29.39 10.25 2.56
CA LYS A 384 -30.04 8.96 2.85
C LYS A 384 -31.45 8.87 2.25
N ALA A 385 -32.21 9.97 2.22
CA ALA A 385 -33.55 10.00 1.63
C ALA A 385 -33.51 9.75 0.12
N LEU A 386 -32.51 10.30 -0.60
CA LEU A 386 -32.29 10.03 -2.03
C LEU A 386 -32.02 8.55 -2.31
N LEU A 387 -31.35 7.85 -1.38
CA LEU A 387 -31.04 6.42 -1.47
C LEU A 387 -32.15 5.49 -0.95
N ARG A 388 -33.15 6.03 -0.23
CA ARG A 388 -34.23 5.26 0.43
C ARG A 388 -35.47 5.04 -0.43
N GLN A 389 -35.56 5.62 -1.63
CA GLN A 389 -36.79 5.63 -2.40
C GLN A 389 -37.31 4.18 -2.62
N PRO A 390 -38.48 3.83 -2.07
CA PRO A 390 -39.05 2.51 -2.24
C PRO A 390 -39.83 2.51 -3.55
N ASN A 391 -39.67 1.45 -4.34
CA ASN A 391 -40.48 1.09 -5.49
C ASN A 391 -40.02 1.68 -6.84
N VAL A 392 -38.99 1.10 -7.47
CA VAL A 392 -39.04 0.48 -8.82
C VAL A 392 -37.76 -0.34 -9.00
N SER A 393 -37.82 -1.67 -9.14
CA SER A 393 -36.61 -2.45 -9.42
C SER A 393 -36.11 -2.24 -10.85
N GLY A 394 -34.85 -1.82 -11.04
CA GLY A 394 -34.18 -1.87 -12.35
C GLY A 394 -33.12 -0.81 -12.62
N LYS A 395 -32.44 -0.93 -13.77
CA LYS A 395 -31.37 -0.01 -14.25
C LYS A 395 -31.80 1.48 -14.29
N GLN A 396 -33.09 1.75 -14.47
CA GLN A 396 -33.65 3.12 -14.53
C GLN A 396 -33.68 3.82 -13.16
N GLU A 397 -33.83 3.06 -12.06
CA GLU A 397 -33.83 3.59 -10.69
C GLU A 397 -32.43 4.09 -10.31
N ALA A 398 -31.39 3.28 -10.55
CA ALA A 398 -30.01 3.67 -10.29
C ALA A 398 -29.59 4.92 -11.09
N MET A 399 -30.08 5.08 -12.33
CA MET A 399 -29.80 6.27 -13.15
C MET A 399 -30.48 7.53 -12.59
N ARG A 400 -31.74 7.44 -12.14
CA ARG A 400 -32.45 8.55 -11.49
C ARG A 400 -31.82 8.94 -10.15
N VAL A 401 -31.47 7.95 -9.33
CA VAL A 401 -30.80 8.18 -8.04
C VAL A 401 -29.43 8.81 -8.25
N ARG A 402 -28.65 8.37 -9.25
CA ARG A 402 -27.36 9.01 -9.61
C ARG A 402 -27.54 10.45 -10.09
N ALA A 403 -28.56 10.74 -10.89
CA ALA A 403 -28.88 12.11 -11.30
C ALA A 403 -29.24 12.97 -10.08
N GLY A 404 -30.13 12.49 -9.21
CA GLY A 404 -30.49 13.21 -7.98
C GLY A 404 -29.33 13.41 -6.99
N LEU A 405 -28.36 12.49 -6.94
CA LEU A 405 -27.13 12.67 -6.16
C LEU A 405 -26.19 13.72 -6.77
N ARG A 406 -26.11 13.82 -8.10
CA ARG A 406 -25.36 14.89 -8.78
C ARG A 406 -26.04 16.25 -8.58
N ASP A 407 -27.37 16.28 -8.69
CA ASP A 407 -28.13 17.51 -8.42
C ASP A 407 -27.95 17.95 -6.97
N PHE A 408 -27.94 17.02 -6.01
CA PHE A 408 -27.65 17.30 -4.60
C PHE A 408 -26.23 17.88 -4.38
N LEU A 409 -25.22 17.37 -5.10
CA LEU A 409 -23.86 17.91 -5.06
C LEU A 409 -23.78 19.33 -5.66
N ASN A 410 -24.59 19.61 -6.69
CA ASN A 410 -24.63 20.91 -7.38
C ASN A 410 -25.49 21.96 -6.65
N GLU A 411 -26.56 21.54 -5.97
CA GLU A 411 -27.54 22.40 -5.27
C GLU A 411 -26.91 23.10 -4.06
N TYR A 412 -25.98 22.43 -3.37
CA TYR A 412 -25.41 22.94 -2.14
C TYR A 412 -23.97 23.39 -2.32
N VAL A 413 -23.78 24.71 -2.30
CA VAL A 413 -22.45 25.30 -2.35
C VAL A 413 -21.67 24.93 -1.08
N ASP A 414 -22.25 24.81 0.11
CA ASP A 414 -21.48 24.59 1.35
C ASP A 414 -21.76 23.23 2.02
N LEU A 415 -21.46 22.12 1.32
CA LEU A 415 -21.49 20.76 1.89
C LEU A 415 -20.23 20.44 2.72
N HIS A 416 -20.41 19.61 3.76
CA HIS A 416 -19.29 19.15 4.58
C HIS A 416 -18.49 18.09 3.81
N PRO A 417 -17.15 18.07 3.85
CA PRO A 417 -16.33 17.14 3.07
C PRO A 417 -16.73 15.67 3.24
N LEU A 418 -17.06 15.24 4.47
CA LEU A 418 -17.61 13.90 4.73
C LEU A 418 -18.86 13.57 3.88
N ILE A 419 -19.80 14.51 3.72
CA ILE A 419 -21.03 14.28 2.97
C ILE A 419 -20.75 14.22 1.47
N GLU A 420 -19.85 15.08 0.99
CA GLU A 420 -19.39 15.11 -0.40
C GLU A 420 -18.71 13.78 -0.76
N MET A 421 -17.74 13.33 0.06
CA MET A 421 -17.08 12.03 -0.10
C MET A 421 -18.08 10.86 -0.11
N LEU A 422 -19.06 10.86 0.79
CA LEU A 422 -20.10 9.81 0.86
C LEU A 422 -21.03 9.83 -0.36
N ALA A 423 -21.38 11.01 -0.89
CA ALA A 423 -22.21 11.15 -2.07
C ALA A 423 -21.48 10.67 -3.33
N HIS A 424 -20.21 11.06 -3.51
CA HIS A 424 -19.37 10.56 -4.60
C HIS A 424 -19.17 9.05 -4.51
N TRP A 425 -18.97 8.50 -3.30
CA TRP A 425 -18.87 7.06 -3.11
C TRP A 425 -20.19 6.34 -3.44
N ALA A 426 -21.34 6.90 -3.04
CA ALA A 426 -22.65 6.35 -3.40
C ALA A 426 -22.87 6.30 -4.92
N ILE A 427 -22.46 7.36 -5.64
CA ILE A 427 -22.50 7.41 -7.10
C ILE A 427 -21.62 6.31 -7.71
N HIS A 428 -20.41 6.10 -7.15
CA HIS A 428 -19.50 5.05 -7.59
C HIS A 428 -20.08 3.65 -7.38
N LEU A 429 -20.63 3.36 -6.19
CA LEU A 429 -21.25 2.06 -5.86
C LEU A 429 -22.44 1.71 -6.79
N LEU A 430 -23.28 2.69 -7.10
CA LEU A 430 -24.41 2.57 -8.03
C LEU A 430 -23.98 2.37 -9.49
N ALA A 431 -22.73 2.67 -9.81
CA ALA A 431 -22.19 2.62 -11.16
C ALA A 431 -21.36 1.36 -11.43
N HIS A 432 -20.48 1.01 -10.49
CA HIS A 432 -19.40 0.04 -10.71
C HIS A 432 -19.30 -1.02 -9.60
N GLY A 433 -20.10 -0.93 -8.52
CA GLY A 433 -19.92 -1.81 -7.36
C GLY A 433 -18.61 -1.54 -6.61
N ASN A 434 -18.03 -2.55 -5.94
CA ASN A 434 -16.81 -2.39 -5.12
C ASN A 434 -15.50 -2.91 -5.76
N LYS A 435 -15.52 -4.02 -6.50
CA LYS A 435 -14.33 -4.68 -7.11
C LYS A 435 -14.73 -5.44 -8.37
N GLY A 436 -14.99 -4.74 -9.48
CA GLY A 436 -15.48 -5.38 -10.73
C GLY A 436 -16.82 -6.12 -10.55
N GLY A 437 -17.58 -5.72 -9.53
CA GLY A 437 -18.86 -6.33 -9.19
C GLY A 437 -19.98 -5.68 -9.99
N LYS A 438 -21.11 -6.37 -10.11
CA LYS A 438 -22.31 -5.74 -10.70
C LYS A 438 -22.68 -4.47 -9.91
N PRO A 439 -23.20 -3.42 -10.57
CA PRO A 439 -23.68 -2.21 -9.90
C PRO A 439 -24.61 -2.55 -8.73
N LEU A 440 -24.41 -1.88 -7.59
CA LEU A 440 -25.21 -2.15 -6.38
C LEU A 440 -26.61 -1.55 -6.52
N ALA A 441 -27.60 -2.24 -5.94
CA ALA A 441 -28.95 -1.67 -5.80
C ALA A 441 -28.92 -0.48 -4.81
N PRO A 442 -29.80 0.53 -4.97
CA PRO A 442 -29.86 1.69 -4.07
C PRO A 442 -29.97 1.32 -2.59
N SER A 443 -30.73 0.26 -2.26
CA SER A 443 -30.86 -0.27 -0.90
C SER A 443 -29.55 -0.84 -0.35
N SER A 444 -28.75 -1.52 -1.18
CA SER A 444 -27.42 -2.01 -0.79
C SER A 444 -26.42 -0.86 -0.64
N THR A 445 -26.46 0.11 -1.54
CA THR A 445 -25.65 1.34 -1.45
C THR A 445 -25.96 2.12 -0.18
N LEU A 446 -27.24 2.27 0.18
CA LEU A 446 -27.67 2.90 1.42
C LEU A 446 -27.07 2.20 2.64
N ASP A 447 -27.10 0.86 2.68
CA ASP A 447 -26.53 0.11 3.79
C ASP A 447 -25.01 0.35 3.94
N TYR A 448 -24.27 0.44 2.83
CA TYR A 448 -22.84 0.79 2.82
C TYR A 448 -22.60 2.20 3.38
N VAL A 449 -23.28 3.20 2.81
CA VAL A 449 -23.18 4.61 3.22
C VAL A 449 -23.62 4.79 4.67
N GLU A 450 -24.63 4.06 5.13
CA GLU A 450 -25.13 4.16 6.51
C GLU A 450 -24.13 3.63 7.52
N LYS A 451 -23.47 2.49 7.26
CA LYS A 451 -22.47 1.94 8.17
C LYS A 451 -21.21 2.82 8.26
N VAL A 452 -20.75 3.36 7.14
CA VAL A 452 -19.60 4.29 7.12
C VAL A 452 -19.95 5.63 7.77
N SER A 453 -21.09 6.23 7.40
CA SER A 453 -21.51 7.51 7.98
C SER A 453 -21.74 7.41 9.49
N LYS A 454 -22.35 6.34 10.01
CA LYS A 454 -22.52 6.17 11.47
C LYS A 454 -21.18 6.11 12.21
N ALA A 455 -20.17 5.48 11.63
CA ALA A 455 -18.85 5.34 12.24
C ALA A 455 -18.04 6.66 12.21
N LEU A 456 -18.11 7.42 11.10
CA LEU A 456 -17.33 8.64 10.90
C LEU A 456 -18.02 9.93 11.35
N LEU A 457 -19.35 9.93 11.52
CA LEU A 457 -20.10 11.12 11.93
C LEU A 457 -19.64 11.73 13.28
N PRO A 458 -19.30 10.93 14.32
CA PRO A 458 -18.75 11.48 15.56
C PRO A 458 -17.39 12.18 15.38
N LEU A 459 -16.64 11.82 14.33
CA LEU A 459 -15.30 12.32 14.02
C LEU A 459 -15.32 13.38 12.90
N ALA A 460 -16.51 13.89 12.55
CA ALA A 460 -16.66 14.78 11.39
C ALA A 460 -15.81 16.06 11.48
N SER A 461 -15.55 16.58 12.69
CA SER A 461 -14.68 17.74 12.90
C SER A 461 -13.23 17.50 12.49
N GLU A 462 -12.72 16.28 12.66
CA GLU A 462 -11.37 15.90 12.26
C GLU A 462 -11.25 15.69 10.74
N LEU A 463 -12.40 15.49 10.07
CA LEU A 463 -12.54 15.35 8.61
C LEU A 463 -12.86 16.67 7.91
N ALA A 464 -12.57 17.81 8.54
CA ALA A 464 -12.78 19.14 7.93
C ALA A 464 -11.78 19.43 6.81
N CYS A 465 -10.56 18.87 6.88
CA CYS A 465 -9.51 19.00 5.87
C CYS A 465 -8.93 17.62 5.49
N PRO A 466 -9.70 16.75 4.82
CA PRO A 466 -9.30 15.35 4.57
C PRO A 466 -8.05 15.20 3.67
N GLU A 467 -7.77 16.20 2.83
CA GLU A 467 -6.60 16.27 1.95
C GLU A 467 -5.28 16.47 2.71
N GLU A 468 -5.33 17.05 3.91
CA GLU A 468 -4.15 17.36 4.74
C GLU A 468 -3.83 16.22 5.71
N LEU A 469 -4.69 15.21 5.80
CA LEU A 469 -4.51 14.06 6.67
C LEU A 469 -3.46 13.11 6.11
N THR A 470 -2.48 12.76 6.95
CA THR A 470 -1.51 11.69 6.66
C THR A 470 -2.18 10.33 6.77
N GLY A 471 -1.53 9.29 6.23
CA GLY A 471 -2.01 7.91 6.39
C GLY A 471 -2.18 7.53 7.86
N GLU A 472 -1.27 7.97 8.75
CA GLU A 472 -1.36 7.73 10.20
C GLU A 472 -2.60 8.39 10.82
N GLN A 473 -2.94 9.59 10.38
CA GLN A 473 -4.14 10.29 10.87
C GLN A 473 -5.42 9.61 10.38
N TRP A 474 -5.45 9.13 9.13
CA TRP A 474 -6.55 8.31 8.62
C TRP A 474 -6.68 6.97 9.36
N GLU A 475 -5.58 6.26 9.62
CA GLU A 475 -5.56 5.02 10.39
C GLU A 475 -6.10 5.24 11.82
N ALA A 476 -5.63 6.30 12.49
CA ALA A 476 -6.12 6.68 13.83
C ALA A 476 -7.60 7.04 13.83
N LEU A 477 -8.07 7.75 12.79
CA LEU A 477 -9.49 8.06 12.60
C LEU A 477 -10.33 6.78 12.44
N TYR A 478 -9.87 5.81 11.67
CA TYR A 478 -10.58 4.54 11.51
C TYR A 478 -10.55 3.68 12.77
N GLU A 479 -9.44 3.68 13.52
CA GLU A 479 -9.35 3.01 14.82
C GLU A 479 -10.36 3.63 15.80
N ALA A 480 -10.38 4.95 15.93
CA ALA A 480 -11.37 5.67 16.74
C ALA A 480 -12.82 5.42 16.26
N ALA A 481 -13.04 5.35 14.95
CA ALA A 481 -14.36 5.06 14.38
C ALA A 481 -14.84 3.64 14.72
N LEU A 482 -13.94 2.66 14.73
CA LEU A 482 -14.23 1.27 15.08
C LEU A 482 -14.43 1.09 16.59
N GLU A 483 -13.68 1.81 17.42
CA GLU A 483 -13.84 1.82 18.87
C GLU A 483 -15.16 2.44 19.31
N ASN A 484 -15.58 3.52 18.64
CA ASN A 484 -16.84 4.21 18.91
C ASN A 484 -18.07 3.51 18.29
N SER A 485 -17.88 2.47 17.48
CA SER A 485 -18.99 1.76 16.84
C SER A 485 -19.66 0.75 17.78
N SER A 486 -20.99 0.84 17.92
CA SER A 486 -21.80 -0.13 18.67
C SER A 486 -22.15 -1.40 17.88
N ALA A 487 -21.82 -1.43 16.58
CA ALA A 487 -22.04 -2.57 15.71
C ALA A 487 -20.88 -3.57 15.77
N ALA A 488 -21.07 -4.79 15.24
CA ALA A 488 -19.97 -5.74 15.11
C ALA A 488 -18.80 -5.12 14.32
N LYS A 489 -17.62 -5.06 14.94
CA LYS A 489 -16.41 -4.41 14.39
C LYS A 489 -15.99 -4.89 12.99
N PRO A 490 -16.04 -6.19 12.65
CA PRO A 490 -15.54 -6.69 11.35
C PRO A 490 -16.27 -6.17 10.09
N PRO A 491 -17.63 -6.17 9.99
CA PRO A 491 -18.32 -5.64 8.81
C PRO A 491 -18.22 -4.12 8.64
N VAL A 492 -18.02 -3.37 9.73
CA VAL A 492 -17.77 -1.91 9.67
C VAL A 492 -16.35 -1.65 9.15
N ALA A 493 -15.35 -2.38 9.66
CA ALA A 493 -13.97 -2.30 9.20
C ALA A 493 -13.82 -2.59 7.69
N ALA A 494 -14.49 -3.63 7.19
CA ALA A 494 -14.50 -3.94 5.76
C ALA A 494 -15.03 -2.78 4.90
N ARG A 495 -16.10 -2.11 5.34
CA ARG A 495 -16.72 -1.00 4.59
C ARG A 495 -15.92 0.29 4.66
N LEU A 496 -15.31 0.58 5.80
CA LEU A 496 -14.35 1.67 5.94
C LEU A 496 -13.15 1.45 5.01
N GLY A 497 -12.66 0.21 4.90
CA GLY A 497 -11.59 -0.14 3.97
C GLY A 497 -11.99 0.05 2.50
N TYR A 498 -13.21 -0.32 2.12
CA TYR A 498 -13.72 -0.07 0.75
C TYR A 498 -13.91 1.42 0.45
N PHE A 499 -14.44 2.17 1.42
CA PHE A 499 -14.60 3.60 1.31
C PHE A 499 -13.24 4.29 1.13
N HIS A 500 -12.25 3.95 1.94
CA HIS A 500 -10.94 4.58 1.84
C HIS A 500 -10.21 4.28 0.52
N ARG A 501 -10.30 3.03 0.03
CA ARG A 501 -9.75 2.68 -1.29
C ARG A 501 -10.37 3.52 -2.41
N PHE A 502 -11.68 3.78 -2.34
CA PHE A 502 -12.33 4.70 -3.27
C PHE A 502 -11.76 6.12 -3.15
N LEU A 503 -11.48 6.60 -1.93
CA LEU A 503 -10.88 7.92 -1.73
C LEU A 503 -9.45 8.03 -2.28
N GLU A 504 -8.63 7.00 -2.10
CA GLU A 504 -7.29 6.91 -2.69
C GLU A 504 -7.37 7.01 -4.22
N GLN A 505 -8.30 6.27 -4.84
CA GLN A 505 -8.42 6.19 -6.30
C GLN A 505 -9.06 7.44 -6.92
N ALA A 506 -10.11 7.98 -6.31
CA ALA A 506 -10.89 9.08 -6.86
C ALA A 506 -10.34 10.46 -6.48
N PHE A 507 -9.68 10.59 -5.32
CA PHE A 507 -9.26 11.88 -4.76
C PHE A 507 -7.77 11.95 -4.41
N ASP A 508 -6.96 10.92 -4.69
CA ASP A 508 -5.51 10.88 -4.43
C ASP A 508 -5.16 11.14 -2.95
N TYR A 509 -6.04 10.70 -2.04
CA TYR A 509 -5.81 10.82 -0.59
C TYR A 509 -4.68 9.89 -0.12
N SER A 510 -4.05 10.26 1.00
CA SER A 510 -3.02 9.46 1.66
C SER A 510 -3.54 8.05 1.95
N GLU A 511 -2.79 7.04 1.51
CA GLU A 511 -3.08 5.63 1.76
C GLU A 511 -3.20 5.33 3.27
N ALA A 512 -4.23 4.61 3.67
CA ALA A 512 -4.48 4.23 5.07
C ALA A 512 -5.12 2.85 5.22
N GLU A 513 -4.71 2.12 6.26
CA GLU A 513 -5.21 0.78 6.54
C GLU A 513 -6.36 0.79 7.58
N VAL A 514 -7.40 -0.01 7.32
CA VAL A 514 -8.46 -0.27 8.31
C VAL A 514 -8.26 -1.64 8.93
N GLU A 515 -7.99 -1.69 10.23
CA GLU A 515 -7.80 -2.94 10.96
C GLU A 515 -9.13 -3.69 11.20
N GLY A 516 -9.08 -5.02 11.26
CA GLY A 516 -10.24 -5.86 11.56
C GLY A 516 -10.99 -6.39 10.32
N THR A 517 -10.46 -6.12 9.12
CA THR A 517 -10.86 -6.79 7.87
C THR A 517 -10.52 -8.29 7.87
N ALA A 518 -9.59 -8.69 8.74
CA ALA A 518 -9.16 -10.06 9.02
C ALA A 518 -10.29 -10.92 9.62
N GLY A 519 -11.14 -11.44 8.74
CA GLY A 519 -12.26 -12.30 9.10
C GLY A 519 -13.35 -12.29 8.03
N TYR A 520 -13.48 -11.20 7.27
CA TYR A 520 -14.48 -11.05 6.22
C TYR A 520 -13.86 -11.22 4.83
N GLY A 521 -13.48 -12.45 4.46
CA GLY A 521 -13.29 -12.90 3.06
C GLY A 521 -12.30 -12.17 2.13
N ASP A 522 -11.71 -11.05 2.53
CA ASP A 522 -10.96 -10.12 1.66
C ASP A 522 -9.57 -9.82 2.23
N VAL A 523 -8.88 -10.83 2.78
CA VAL A 523 -7.45 -10.71 3.12
C VAL A 523 -6.69 -10.50 1.82
N ASP A 524 -6.13 -9.32 1.60
CA ASP A 524 -5.34 -9.00 0.43
C ASP A 524 -4.03 -9.82 0.42
N ALA A 525 -4.01 -10.90 -0.35
CA ALA A 525 -2.92 -11.87 -0.38
C ALA A 525 -2.02 -11.73 -1.62
N ALA A 526 -1.83 -10.49 -2.06
CA ALA A 526 -0.80 -10.17 -3.02
C ALA A 526 0.58 -10.20 -2.34
N ILE A 527 1.57 -10.67 -3.09
CA ILE A 527 2.97 -10.68 -2.67
C ILE A 527 3.84 -10.13 -3.81
N ILE A 528 5.00 -9.61 -3.42
CA ILE A 528 6.09 -9.23 -4.29
C ILE A 528 7.08 -10.39 -4.26
N THR A 529 7.39 -10.95 -5.42
CA THR A 529 8.31 -12.08 -5.55
C THR A 529 9.77 -11.62 -5.43
N PRO A 530 10.73 -12.53 -5.13
CA PRO A 530 12.14 -12.16 -5.06
C PRO A 530 12.68 -11.49 -6.34
N THR A 531 12.23 -11.94 -7.52
CA THR A 531 12.63 -11.36 -8.81
C THR A 531 12.12 -9.93 -8.98
N GLU A 532 10.85 -9.69 -8.64
CA GLU A 532 10.24 -8.36 -8.73
C GLU A 532 10.85 -7.38 -7.73
N TYR A 533 11.19 -7.86 -6.53
CA TYR A 533 11.93 -7.06 -5.56
C TYR A 533 13.29 -6.61 -6.11
N ILE A 534 14.06 -7.52 -6.72
CA ILE A 534 15.36 -7.17 -7.31
C ILE A 534 15.18 -6.12 -8.41
N GLN A 535 14.20 -6.32 -9.31
CA GLN A 535 13.92 -5.35 -10.37
C GLN A 535 13.48 -3.99 -9.83
N ALA A 536 12.63 -3.97 -8.80
CA ALA A 536 12.22 -2.73 -8.15
C ALA A 536 13.40 -2.03 -7.47
N TYR A 537 14.26 -2.78 -6.80
CA TYR A 537 15.46 -2.27 -6.17
C TYR A 537 16.42 -1.69 -7.21
N GLU A 538 16.63 -2.36 -8.34
CA GLU A 538 17.44 -1.87 -9.45
C GLU A 538 16.86 -0.60 -10.06
N LEU A 539 15.56 -0.54 -10.32
CA LEU A 539 14.89 0.65 -10.87
C LEU A 539 14.97 1.86 -9.93
N LEU A 540 14.73 1.67 -8.64
CA LEU A 540 14.86 2.74 -7.65
C LEU A 540 16.31 3.12 -7.36
N SER A 541 17.26 2.22 -7.65
CA SER A 541 18.69 2.48 -7.52
C SER A 541 19.29 3.10 -8.79
N LYS A 542 18.61 3.08 -9.95
CA LYS A 542 19.05 3.77 -11.17
C LYS A 542 18.93 5.28 -10.92
N GLY A 543 20.04 5.90 -10.54
CA GLY A 543 20.07 7.27 -9.99
C GLY A 543 20.90 7.43 -8.72
N ARG A 544 21.68 6.41 -8.30
CA ARG A 544 22.45 6.31 -7.03
C ARG A 544 23.14 7.57 -6.49
N GLU A 545 23.32 8.63 -7.27
CA GLU A 545 23.89 9.91 -6.84
C GLU A 545 22.89 10.81 -6.08
N ASP A 546 21.57 10.70 -6.28
CA ASP A 546 20.59 11.55 -5.59
C ASP A 546 20.09 10.96 -4.25
N ASP A 547 19.77 11.83 -3.29
CA ASP A 547 19.32 11.41 -1.94
C ASP A 547 17.93 10.75 -1.97
N LEU A 548 17.04 11.17 -2.87
CA LEU A 548 15.69 10.64 -2.95
C LEU A 548 15.67 9.19 -3.43
N SER A 549 16.46 8.83 -4.44
CA SER A 549 16.63 7.45 -4.91
C SER A 549 17.12 6.53 -3.80
N ARG A 550 18.11 6.98 -3.01
CA ARG A 550 18.62 6.20 -1.88
C ARG A 550 17.56 6.02 -0.79
N LEU A 551 16.77 7.06 -0.49
CA LEU A 551 15.63 6.96 0.43
C LEU A 551 14.56 6.00 -0.09
N CYS A 552 14.20 6.06 -1.38
CA CYS A 552 13.22 5.14 -1.98
C CYS A 552 13.70 3.69 -1.93
N ALA A 553 14.97 3.44 -2.28
CA ALA A 553 15.58 2.12 -2.16
C ALA A 553 15.62 1.63 -0.71
N ALA A 554 15.96 2.49 0.25
CA ALA A 554 15.93 2.16 1.68
C ALA A 554 14.52 1.83 2.17
N ALA A 555 13.50 2.58 1.76
CA ALA A 555 12.10 2.30 2.08
C ALA A 555 11.67 0.93 1.54
N LEU A 556 12.02 0.61 0.28
CA LEU A 556 11.75 -0.70 -0.32
C LEU A 556 12.44 -1.82 0.46
N VAL A 557 13.73 -1.69 0.78
CA VAL A 557 14.50 -2.68 1.56
C VAL A 557 13.85 -2.91 2.92
N LEU A 558 13.56 -1.85 3.67
CA LEU A 558 12.97 -1.94 5.00
C LEU A 558 11.54 -2.50 4.98
N GLY A 559 10.75 -2.18 3.95
CA GLY A 559 9.43 -2.79 3.76
C GLY A 559 9.54 -4.29 3.47
N TYR A 560 10.39 -4.68 2.53
CA TYR A 560 10.49 -6.06 2.03
C TYR A 560 11.28 -7.01 2.92
N ARG A 561 12.41 -6.56 3.47
CA ARG A 561 13.32 -7.36 4.30
C ARG A 561 12.98 -7.35 5.78
N CYS A 562 12.34 -6.28 6.25
CA CYS A 562 12.03 -6.11 7.68
C CYS A 562 10.52 -6.14 7.96
N GLY A 563 9.68 -6.20 6.93
CA GLY A 563 8.22 -6.23 7.09
C GLY A 563 7.66 -5.02 7.82
N LEU A 564 8.35 -3.87 7.76
CA LEU A 564 7.90 -2.66 8.45
C LEU A 564 6.58 -2.17 7.84
N ARG A 565 5.69 -1.67 8.70
CA ARG A 565 4.58 -0.84 8.21
C ARG A 565 5.14 0.43 7.58
N ARG A 566 4.37 1.04 6.67
CA ARG A 566 4.70 2.31 6.01
C ARG A 566 5.14 3.39 7.01
N THR A 567 4.34 3.59 8.06
CA THR A 567 4.60 4.54 9.15
C THR A 567 5.81 4.16 10.01
N GLU A 568 5.99 2.86 10.30
CA GLU A 568 7.16 2.35 11.03
C GLU A 568 8.45 2.65 10.28
N ALA A 569 8.46 2.47 8.95
CA ALA A 569 9.61 2.74 8.09
C ALA A 569 9.95 4.24 8.03
N LEU A 570 8.96 5.09 7.72
CA LEU A 570 9.16 6.55 7.60
C LEU A 570 9.49 7.22 8.94
N GLY A 571 9.07 6.63 10.06
CA GLY A 571 9.35 7.14 11.41
C GLY A 571 10.68 6.67 12.00
N LEU A 572 11.56 5.99 11.25
CA LEU A 572 12.87 5.57 11.73
C LEU A 572 13.78 6.76 12.01
N THR A 573 14.49 6.70 13.13
CA THR A 573 15.50 7.68 13.57
C THR A 573 16.90 7.07 13.52
N LEU A 574 17.94 7.91 13.52
CA LEU A 574 19.33 7.41 13.44
C LEU A 574 19.74 6.55 14.63
N LYS A 575 19.17 6.82 15.82
CA LYS A 575 19.37 6.03 17.05
C LYS A 575 18.72 4.66 17.03
N ASP A 576 17.72 4.44 16.16
CA ASP A 576 17.03 3.15 16.08
C ASP A 576 17.94 2.05 15.52
N PHE A 577 19.04 2.43 14.84
CA PHE A 577 20.00 1.49 14.29
C PHE A 577 21.19 1.30 15.24
N VAL A 578 21.32 0.09 15.77
CA VAL A 578 22.36 -0.29 16.72
C VAL A 578 23.43 -1.11 16.02
N GLY A 579 24.71 -0.86 16.33
CA GLY A 579 25.84 -1.64 15.81
C GLY A 579 26.49 -1.10 14.53
N PHE A 580 25.89 -0.12 13.84
CA PHE A 580 26.53 0.49 12.64
C PHE A 580 27.84 1.22 12.93
N ASP A 581 28.05 1.68 14.16
CA ASP A 581 29.28 2.35 14.59
C ASP A 581 30.41 1.34 14.90
N THR A 582 30.11 0.04 15.06
CA THR A 582 31.11 -1.01 15.38
C THR A 582 31.42 -1.92 14.20
N ASN A 583 30.52 -2.84 13.84
CA ASN A 583 30.67 -3.74 12.69
C ASN A 583 29.32 -4.18 12.08
N LEU A 584 29.36 -4.63 10.82
CA LEU A 584 28.15 -5.03 10.08
C LEU A 584 27.54 -6.37 10.54
N GLU A 585 28.23 -7.13 11.41
CA GLU A 585 27.83 -8.50 11.78
C GLU A 585 26.85 -8.57 12.95
N ARG A 586 26.60 -7.45 13.64
CA ARG A 586 25.66 -7.36 14.77
C ARG A 586 24.73 -6.14 14.68
N VAL A 587 24.45 -5.69 13.46
CA VAL A 587 23.54 -4.56 13.21
C VAL A 587 22.07 -4.91 13.47
N GLU A 588 21.45 -4.24 14.43
CA GLU A 588 20.02 -4.38 14.72
C GLU A 588 19.24 -3.12 14.40
N LEU A 589 17.95 -3.31 14.11
CA LEU A 589 16.98 -2.23 14.09
C LEU A 589 16.02 -2.36 15.29
N LEU A 590 15.94 -1.29 16.07
CA LEU A 590 14.99 -1.13 17.16
C LEU A 590 13.72 -0.45 16.63
N VAL A 591 12.63 -1.22 16.54
CA VAL A 591 11.32 -0.64 16.21
C VAL A 591 10.61 -0.34 17.53
N GLN A 592 10.64 0.93 17.95
CA GLN A 592 10.13 1.42 19.24
C GLN A 592 9.32 2.71 19.06
N ARG A 593 8.51 3.15 20.03
CA ARG A 593 7.87 4.47 19.93
C ARG A 593 8.94 5.57 19.94
N ASN A 594 8.74 6.63 19.15
CA ASN A 594 9.60 7.81 19.18
C ASN A 594 8.77 9.08 18.85
N GLY A 595 9.40 10.26 18.85
CA GLY A 595 8.69 11.53 18.58
C GLY A 595 8.11 11.66 17.17
N PHE A 596 8.44 10.74 16.27
CA PHE A 596 7.97 10.69 14.89
C PHE A 596 6.98 9.55 14.64
N ARG A 597 6.90 8.52 15.48
CA ARG A 597 5.99 7.38 15.27
C ARG A 597 5.34 6.90 16.55
N GLY A 598 4.02 6.73 16.50
CA GLY A 598 3.29 5.88 17.42
C GLY A 598 3.62 4.40 17.18
N LEU A 599 3.30 3.55 18.16
CA LEU A 599 3.23 2.11 17.98
C LEU A 599 1.87 1.64 18.42
N LYS A 600 1.16 0.96 17.51
CA LYS A 600 -0.20 0.45 17.67
C LYS A 600 -0.48 -0.30 18.97
N SER A 601 0.50 -1.03 19.47
CA SER A 601 0.43 -1.62 20.80
C SER A 601 1.83 -1.75 21.38
N PHE A 602 1.91 -1.99 22.69
CA PHE A 602 3.16 -2.36 23.36
C PHE A 602 3.78 -3.60 22.68
N SER A 603 2.96 -4.47 22.08
CA SER A 603 3.41 -5.63 21.31
C SER A 603 4.09 -5.28 19.96
N ALA A 604 4.10 -4.04 19.53
CA ALA A 604 4.80 -3.64 18.31
C ALA A 604 6.27 -3.29 18.55
N THR A 605 6.69 -3.09 19.81
CA THR A 605 8.09 -2.87 20.18
C THR A 605 8.92 -4.13 19.98
N ARG A 606 9.96 -4.07 19.13
CA ARG A 606 10.74 -5.26 18.71
C ARG A 606 12.14 -4.92 18.20
N ARG A 607 13.01 -5.94 18.17
CA ARG A 607 14.36 -5.89 17.57
C ARG A 607 14.39 -6.74 16.30
N LEU A 608 14.99 -6.22 15.26
CA LEU A 608 15.15 -6.90 13.98
C LEU A 608 16.65 -7.10 13.69
N PRO A 609 17.12 -8.34 13.51
CA PRO A 609 18.53 -8.62 13.25
C PRO A 609 18.85 -8.34 11.78
N LEU A 610 19.29 -7.12 11.47
CA LEU A 610 19.52 -6.70 10.07
C LEU A 610 20.62 -7.53 9.41
N TRP A 611 21.63 -8.03 10.16
CA TRP A 611 22.65 -8.93 9.61
C TRP A 611 22.12 -10.27 9.11
N VAL A 612 20.94 -10.70 9.57
CA VAL A 612 20.25 -11.91 9.09
C VAL A 612 19.30 -11.56 7.95
N LEU A 613 18.64 -10.41 8.05
CA LEU A 613 17.52 -10.03 7.19
C LEU A 613 17.92 -9.29 5.92
N LEU A 614 19.07 -8.62 5.87
CA LEU A 614 19.52 -7.82 4.74
C LEU A 614 20.78 -8.43 4.10
N THR A 615 20.99 -8.13 2.82
CA THR A 615 22.27 -8.42 2.15
C THR A 615 23.35 -7.43 2.60
N LYS A 616 24.62 -7.71 2.28
CA LYS A 616 25.73 -6.81 2.61
C LYS A 616 25.58 -5.46 1.91
N GLU A 617 25.13 -5.47 0.65
CA GLU A 617 24.93 -4.27 -0.16
C GLU A 617 23.80 -3.40 0.40
N GLU A 618 22.70 -4.04 0.83
CA GLU A 618 21.57 -3.37 1.49
C GLU A 618 21.99 -2.74 2.83
N LEU A 619 22.80 -3.44 3.64
CA LEU A 619 23.36 -2.88 4.88
C LEU A 619 24.26 -1.66 4.63
N ILE A 620 25.09 -1.71 3.59
CA ILE A 620 25.96 -0.60 3.20
C ILE A 620 25.13 0.62 2.78
N LEU A 621 24.04 0.42 2.01
CA LEU A 621 23.12 1.50 1.62
C LEU A 621 22.53 2.20 2.85
N ILE A 622 21.98 1.44 3.81
CA ILE A 622 21.37 2.01 5.02
C ILE A 622 22.42 2.70 5.89
N ARG A 623 23.61 2.12 6.05
CA ARG A 623 24.72 2.72 6.79
C ARG A 623 25.13 4.06 6.17
N ALA A 624 25.30 4.11 4.85
CA ALA A 624 25.70 5.33 4.15
C ALA A 624 24.67 6.46 4.34
N LEU A 625 23.38 6.15 4.27
CA LEU A 625 22.30 7.11 4.56
C LEU A 625 22.35 7.61 6.01
N ARG A 626 22.52 6.69 6.97
CA ARG A 626 22.63 7.04 8.39
C ARG A 626 23.81 7.97 8.66
N GLU A 627 25.00 7.63 8.17
CA GLU A 627 26.20 8.43 8.42
C GLU A 627 26.11 9.83 7.78
N ARG A 628 25.57 9.91 6.55
CA ARG A 628 25.31 11.22 5.93
C ARG A 628 24.35 12.05 6.76
N ARG A 629 23.25 11.46 7.23
CA ARG A 629 22.25 12.19 8.03
C ARG A 629 22.80 12.60 9.40
N LYS A 630 23.63 11.75 10.01
CA LYS A 630 24.35 12.05 11.25
C LYS A 630 25.26 13.26 11.08
N ALA A 631 26.01 13.33 9.98
CA ALA A 631 26.85 14.48 9.65
C ALA A 631 26.04 15.77 9.44
N GLN A 632 24.91 15.69 8.71
CA GLN A 632 24.00 16.84 8.49
C GLN A 632 23.30 17.33 9.76
N SER A 633 23.16 16.47 10.77
CA SER A 633 22.42 16.74 12.01
C SER A 633 23.33 17.14 13.17
N SER A 634 24.59 17.50 12.89
CA SER A 634 25.61 17.78 13.93
C SER A 634 25.73 16.66 14.97
N GLY A 635 25.51 15.41 14.56
CA GLY A 635 25.56 14.23 15.43
C GLY A 635 24.27 13.91 16.20
N ASP A 636 23.18 14.67 16.06
CA ASP A 636 21.91 14.37 16.75
C ASP A 636 21.25 13.09 16.19
N LEU A 637 21.33 12.00 16.97
CA LEU A 637 20.79 10.70 16.59
C LEU A 637 19.26 10.61 16.69
N LYS A 638 18.58 11.60 17.29
CA LYS A 638 17.11 11.62 17.39
C LYS A 638 16.44 12.04 16.08
N LYS A 639 17.20 12.52 15.10
CA LYS A 639 16.66 12.94 13.80
C LYS A 639 16.16 11.75 12.97
N PRO A 640 15.12 11.95 12.13
CA PRO A 640 14.61 10.91 11.26
C PRO A 640 15.64 10.53 10.18
N LEU A 641 15.66 9.24 9.81
CA LEU A 641 16.43 8.72 8.68
C LEU A 641 15.82 9.22 7.36
N PHE A 642 14.50 9.18 7.25
CA PHE A 642 13.74 9.65 6.10
C PHE A 642 13.46 11.13 6.25
N ASP A 643 14.40 11.93 5.77
CA ASP A 643 14.29 13.38 5.77
C ASP A 643 14.98 13.94 4.53
N LEU A 644 14.48 15.07 4.04
CA LEU A 644 15.03 15.78 2.89
C LEU A 644 15.62 17.14 3.37
N PRO A 645 16.28 17.94 2.52
CA PRO A 645 16.87 19.21 2.95
C PRO A 645 15.88 20.11 3.70
N ALA A 646 16.43 20.95 4.60
CA ALA A 646 15.69 21.67 5.63
C ALA A 646 14.51 22.49 5.07
N GLY A 647 13.31 22.25 5.61
CA GLY A 647 12.08 22.96 5.25
C GLY A 647 11.03 22.11 4.52
N THR A 648 11.37 20.88 4.11
CA THR A 648 10.39 19.96 3.52
C THR A 648 9.44 19.44 4.60
N GLU A 649 8.14 19.77 4.50
CA GLU A 649 7.16 19.22 5.42
C GLU A 649 7.12 17.69 5.35
N ARG A 650 6.96 17.03 6.50
CA ARG A 650 7.08 15.57 6.61
C ARG A 650 6.13 14.81 5.68
N HIS A 651 4.93 15.33 5.47
CA HIS A 651 3.93 14.75 4.57
C HIS A 651 4.38 14.77 3.10
N LEU A 652 5.20 15.77 2.71
CA LEU A 652 5.81 15.84 1.38
C LEU A 652 6.93 14.82 1.24
N VAL A 653 7.79 14.66 2.26
CA VAL A 653 8.84 13.62 2.27
C VAL A 653 8.23 12.23 2.11
N GLU A 654 7.16 11.95 2.87
CA GLU A 654 6.40 10.71 2.74
C GLU A 654 5.92 10.49 1.31
N ARG A 655 5.27 11.49 0.70
CA ARG A 655 4.77 11.39 -0.67
C ARG A 655 5.90 11.18 -1.67
N MET A 656 6.99 11.92 -1.54
CA MET A 656 8.16 11.84 -2.43
C MET A 656 8.85 10.47 -2.38
N VAL A 657 8.85 9.80 -1.22
CA VAL A 657 9.44 8.47 -1.06
C VAL A 657 8.46 7.37 -1.45
N MET A 658 7.21 7.44 -0.99
CA MET A 658 6.25 6.34 -1.13
C MET A 658 5.64 6.24 -2.52
N MET A 659 5.47 7.36 -3.23
CA MET A 659 4.92 7.34 -4.59
C MET A 659 5.83 6.60 -5.58
N PRO A 660 7.14 6.91 -5.69
CA PRO A 660 8.06 6.15 -6.55
C PRO A 660 8.11 4.67 -6.21
N VAL A 661 8.13 4.33 -4.91
CA VAL A 661 8.12 2.94 -4.47
C VAL A 661 6.85 2.24 -4.95
N THR A 662 5.68 2.85 -4.72
CA THR A 662 4.38 2.27 -5.14
C THR A 662 4.26 2.14 -6.65
N GLN A 663 4.65 3.17 -7.40
CA GLN A 663 4.65 3.14 -8.87
C GLN A 663 5.60 2.06 -9.41
N THR A 664 6.77 1.92 -8.80
CA THR A 664 7.72 0.87 -9.18
C THR A 664 7.15 -0.50 -8.87
N LEU A 665 6.52 -0.71 -7.71
CA LEU A 665 5.86 -1.97 -7.39
C LEU A 665 4.76 -2.32 -8.40
N ARG A 666 3.89 -1.37 -8.76
CA ARG A 666 2.86 -1.58 -9.79
C ARG A 666 3.48 -1.90 -11.14
N HIS A 667 4.56 -1.23 -11.50
CA HIS A 667 5.28 -1.46 -12.74
C HIS A 667 5.88 -2.87 -12.81
N VAL A 668 6.65 -3.28 -11.78
CA VAL A 668 7.34 -4.58 -11.80
C VAL A 668 6.40 -5.76 -11.58
N THR A 669 5.25 -5.56 -10.91
CA THR A 669 4.29 -6.64 -10.69
C THR A 669 3.26 -6.77 -11.81
N GLY A 670 3.05 -5.70 -12.58
CA GLY A 670 1.92 -5.58 -13.52
C GLY A 670 0.56 -5.48 -12.84
N ASP A 671 0.52 -5.31 -11.51
CA ASP A 671 -0.71 -5.21 -10.71
C ASP A 671 -0.91 -3.77 -10.23
N GLN A 672 -1.96 -3.10 -10.70
CA GLN A 672 -2.27 -1.72 -10.31
C GLN A 672 -2.66 -1.58 -8.83
N ASN A 673 -3.01 -2.69 -8.17
CA ASN A 673 -3.31 -2.70 -6.74
C ASN A 673 -2.05 -2.89 -5.88
N ALA A 674 -0.88 -3.15 -6.48
CA ALA A 674 0.36 -3.31 -5.73
C ALA A 674 0.68 -2.05 -4.91
N ARG A 675 1.01 -2.26 -3.63
CA ARG A 675 1.24 -1.20 -2.65
C ARG A 675 2.31 -1.58 -1.62
N PHE A 676 2.78 -0.59 -0.86
CA PHE A 676 3.85 -0.77 0.12
C PHE A 676 3.52 -1.87 1.14
N HIS A 677 2.26 -1.98 1.57
CA HIS A 677 1.84 -2.99 2.54
C HIS A 677 2.07 -4.44 2.05
N HIS A 678 2.03 -4.70 0.74
CA HIS A 678 2.31 -6.04 0.21
C HIS A 678 3.75 -6.49 0.45
N LEU A 679 4.68 -5.56 0.66
CA LEU A 679 6.05 -5.88 1.09
C LEU A 679 6.07 -6.62 2.43
N ARG A 680 5.15 -6.26 3.35
CA ARG A 680 5.00 -6.94 4.65
C ARG A 680 4.41 -8.35 4.51
N HIS A 681 3.43 -8.55 3.63
CA HIS A 681 2.93 -9.90 3.29
C HIS A 681 4.03 -10.76 2.67
N SER A 682 4.84 -10.16 1.80
CA SER A 682 5.99 -10.80 1.17
C SER A 682 7.03 -11.20 2.20
N PHE A 683 7.38 -10.30 3.12
CA PHE A 683 8.26 -10.59 4.24
C PHE A 683 7.74 -11.77 5.06
N ALA A 684 6.49 -11.74 5.51
CA ALA A 684 5.91 -12.81 6.32
C ALA A 684 5.91 -14.16 5.58
N SER A 685 5.43 -14.17 4.33
CA SER A 685 5.27 -15.38 3.53
C SER A 685 6.63 -15.99 3.13
N LEU A 686 7.58 -15.18 2.67
CA LEU A 686 8.88 -15.69 2.19
C LEU A 686 9.84 -15.99 3.33
N THR A 687 9.83 -15.20 4.41
CA THR A 687 10.64 -15.48 5.61
C THR A 687 10.18 -16.75 6.31
N LEU A 688 8.87 -17.04 6.33
CA LEU A 688 8.38 -18.31 6.84
C LEU A 688 9.01 -19.50 6.11
N LEU A 689 9.14 -19.44 4.78
CA LEU A 689 9.79 -20.52 4.01
C LEU A 689 11.23 -20.74 4.50
N ARG A 690 12.01 -19.66 4.63
CA ARG A 690 13.40 -19.70 5.13
C ARG A 690 13.50 -20.21 6.57
N MET A 691 12.50 -19.93 7.41
CA MET A 691 12.46 -20.34 8.80
C MET A 691 12.08 -21.81 9.00
N LEU A 692 11.50 -22.48 8.00
CA LEU A 692 11.10 -23.90 8.06
C LEU A 692 12.10 -24.85 7.37
N GLU A 693 13.20 -24.31 6.87
CA GLU A 693 14.26 -25.08 6.22
C GLU A 693 15.10 -25.89 7.22
N PHE A 694 15.52 -27.08 6.80
CA PHE A 694 16.56 -27.85 7.49
C PHE A 694 17.90 -27.67 6.79
N GLU A 695 17.89 -27.59 5.46
CA GLU A 695 19.04 -27.26 4.63
C GLU A 695 18.82 -25.93 3.89
N PRO A 696 19.90 -25.17 3.62
CA PRO A 696 19.77 -23.88 2.95
C PRO A 696 18.99 -23.98 1.64
N LEU A 697 17.96 -23.16 1.53
CA LEU A 697 17.13 -22.94 0.34
C LEU A 697 16.25 -24.15 -0.02
N GLN A 698 16.20 -25.20 0.82
CA GLN A 698 15.47 -26.44 0.55
C GLN A 698 14.03 -26.22 0.10
N ILE A 699 13.31 -25.30 0.75
CA ILE A 699 11.88 -25.05 0.52
C ILE A 699 11.66 -23.99 -0.57
N ILE A 700 12.62 -23.08 -0.78
CA ILE A 700 12.51 -21.98 -1.75
C ILE A 700 12.29 -22.51 -3.17
N PRO A 701 11.34 -21.97 -3.96
CA PRO A 701 11.13 -22.38 -5.34
C PRO A 701 12.40 -22.32 -6.19
N GLN A 702 12.61 -23.33 -7.05
CA GLN A 702 13.82 -23.46 -7.87
C GLN A 702 14.03 -22.25 -8.81
N VAL A 703 12.94 -21.66 -9.31
CA VAL A 703 12.99 -20.46 -10.17
C VAL A 703 13.67 -19.25 -9.48
N TYR A 704 13.74 -19.25 -8.14
CA TYR A 704 14.41 -18.21 -7.35
C TYR A 704 15.82 -18.61 -6.89
N ARG A 705 16.32 -19.78 -7.30
CA ARG A 705 17.69 -20.23 -7.02
C ARG A 705 18.61 -19.90 -8.20
N THR A 706 18.69 -18.63 -8.58
CA THR A 706 19.43 -18.13 -9.76
C THR A 706 20.87 -17.70 -9.41
N ALA A 707 21.64 -17.22 -10.40
CA ALA A 707 22.98 -16.67 -10.16
C ALA A 707 22.99 -15.49 -9.17
N THR A 708 21.87 -14.78 -8.99
CA THR A 708 21.69 -13.66 -8.04
C THR A 708 21.12 -14.12 -6.68
N ILE A 709 21.27 -15.40 -6.33
CA ILE A 709 20.66 -15.99 -5.14
C ILE A 709 21.01 -15.25 -3.85
N GLN A 710 22.26 -14.81 -3.70
CA GLN A 710 22.72 -14.08 -2.52
C GLN A 710 22.06 -12.69 -2.41
N SER A 711 21.75 -12.07 -3.54
CA SER A 711 21.01 -10.80 -3.61
C SER A 711 19.52 -11.00 -3.36
N SER A 712 18.94 -12.13 -3.80
CA SER A 712 17.52 -12.44 -3.58
C SER A 712 17.21 -12.93 -2.16
N HIS A 713 18.14 -13.67 -1.54
CA HIS A 713 17.97 -14.38 -0.28
C HIS A 713 19.16 -14.14 0.66
N PRO A 714 19.03 -13.23 1.63
CA PRO A 714 19.98 -13.02 2.71
C PRO A 714 20.31 -14.33 3.43
N CYS A 715 21.59 -14.51 3.78
CA CYS A 715 22.12 -15.73 4.36
C CYS A 715 21.76 -17.00 3.55
N ALA A 716 21.72 -16.95 2.22
CA ALA A 716 21.38 -18.11 1.38
C ALA A 716 22.25 -19.35 1.62
N ASN A 717 23.48 -19.16 2.12
CA ASN A 717 24.42 -20.23 2.46
C ASN A 717 24.22 -20.84 3.86
N ALA A 718 23.23 -20.37 4.62
CA ALA A 718 22.97 -20.84 5.98
C ALA A 718 21.47 -21.00 6.23
N VAL A 719 21.15 -21.75 7.30
CA VAL A 719 19.78 -21.93 7.75
C VAL A 719 19.38 -20.74 8.63
N MET A 720 18.31 -20.04 8.24
CA MET A 720 17.95 -18.72 8.82
C MET A 720 17.55 -18.80 10.29
N TRP A 721 16.77 -19.80 10.70
CA TRP A 721 16.32 -19.91 12.10
C TRP A 721 17.49 -20.09 13.07
N ARG A 722 18.54 -20.82 12.67
CA ARG A 722 19.76 -21.00 13.47
C ARG A 722 20.53 -19.68 13.60
N LYS A 723 20.64 -18.92 12.50
CA LYS A 723 21.22 -17.57 12.51
C LYS A 723 20.41 -16.57 13.34
N ALA A 724 19.10 -16.76 13.42
CA ALA A 724 18.20 -16.02 14.29
C ALA A 724 18.24 -16.46 15.77
N GLY A 725 19.11 -17.42 16.13
CA GLY A 725 19.26 -17.90 17.52
C GLY A 725 18.16 -18.84 17.99
N CYS A 726 17.36 -19.41 17.08
CA CYS A 726 16.36 -20.41 17.42
C CYS A 726 17.02 -21.77 17.68
N SER A 727 16.51 -22.53 18.66
CA SER A 727 16.95 -23.91 18.93
C SER A 727 16.43 -24.91 17.90
N ASP A 728 15.22 -24.66 17.38
CA ASP A 728 14.53 -25.49 16.41
C ASP A 728 13.55 -24.68 15.55
N THR A 729 12.91 -25.35 14.59
CA THR A 729 11.87 -24.79 13.72
C THR A 729 10.51 -24.66 14.41
N LEU A 730 10.30 -25.18 15.62
CA LEU A 730 9.03 -25.05 16.35
C LEU A 730 8.82 -23.61 16.82
N SER A 731 9.91 -22.93 17.18
CA SER A 731 9.89 -21.51 17.57
C SER A 731 9.81 -20.52 16.39
N ALA A 732 9.99 -21.01 15.15
CA ALA A 732 10.10 -20.20 13.93
C ALA A 732 8.98 -19.16 13.74
N VAL A 733 7.72 -19.59 13.86
CA VAL A 733 6.57 -18.69 13.64
C VAL A 733 6.43 -17.69 14.77
N SER A 734 6.79 -18.09 15.99
CA SER A 734 6.77 -17.20 17.15
C SER A 734 7.83 -16.11 17.01
N VAL A 735 9.02 -16.44 16.49
CA VAL A 735 10.07 -15.46 16.15
C VAL A 735 9.63 -14.55 15.01
N LEU A 736 9.10 -15.11 13.92
CA LEU A 736 8.56 -14.31 12.81
C LEU A 736 7.45 -13.36 13.27
N SER A 737 6.58 -13.82 14.16
CA SER A 737 5.51 -13.01 14.74
C SER A 737 6.05 -11.90 15.64
N ALA A 738 7.13 -12.17 16.37
CA ALA A 738 7.84 -11.15 17.13
C ALA A 738 8.49 -10.11 16.21
N TRP A 739 9.09 -10.52 15.10
CA TRP A 739 9.65 -9.62 14.08
C TRP A 739 8.59 -8.80 13.35
N LEU A 740 7.37 -9.33 13.17
CA LEU A 740 6.24 -8.57 12.66
C LEU A 740 5.61 -7.65 13.73
N GLY A 741 5.90 -7.86 15.02
CA GLY A 741 5.24 -7.11 16.10
C GLY A 741 3.77 -7.51 16.29
N HIS A 742 3.43 -8.77 16.02
CA HIS A 742 2.10 -9.31 16.27
C HIS A 742 1.96 -9.80 17.71
N SER A 743 0.71 -9.81 18.20
CA SER A 743 0.35 -10.31 19.53
C SER A 743 0.42 -11.83 19.63
N SER A 744 0.22 -12.55 18.52
CA SER A 744 0.28 -14.01 18.47
C SER A 744 0.69 -14.55 17.10
N PRO A 745 1.21 -15.80 17.04
CA PRO A 745 1.39 -16.55 15.80
C PRO A 745 0.12 -16.72 14.96
N SER A 746 -1.04 -16.83 15.61
CA SER A 746 -2.32 -16.97 14.90
C SER A 746 -2.63 -15.79 14.01
N VAL A 747 -2.37 -14.55 14.46
CA VAL A 747 -2.54 -13.35 13.64
C VAL A 747 -1.63 -13.43 12.42
N THR A 748 -0.33 -13.67 12.62
CA THR A 748 0.63 -13.83 11.51
C THR A 748 0.16 -14.82 10.45
N MET A 749 -0.29 -16.00 10.88
CA MET A 749 -0.73 -17.06 9.99
C MET A 749 -2.08 -16.78 9.31
N GLN A 750 -2.98 -16.02 9.92
CA GLN A 750 -4.31 -15.74 9.35
C GLN A 750 -4.30 -14.57 8.36
N THR A 751 -3.49 -13.55 8.60
CA THR A 751 -3.49 -12.33 7.78
C THR A 751 -2.33 -12.18 6.82
N TYR A 752 -1.12 -12.63 7.18
CA TYR A 752 0.09 -12.23 6.43
C TYR A 752 0.81 -13.39 5.73
N VAL A 753 0.64 -14.62 6.21
CA VAL A 753 1.25 -15.81 5.60
C VAL A 753 0.32 -16.39 4.54
N HIS A 754 0.84 -16.51 3.32
CA HIS A 754 0.12 -17.03 2.15
C HIS A 754 0.86 -18.16 1.41
N SER A 755 2.00 -18.60 1.95
CA SER A 755 2.91 -19.60 1.37
C SER A 755 2.95 -20.93 2.15
N ALA A 756 2.04 -21.11 3.11
CA ALA A 756 2.01 -22.32 3.96
C ALA A 756 1.66 -23.58 3.17
N ASP A 757 0.85 -23.45 2.11
CA ASP A 757 0.55 -24.51 1.13
C ASP A 757 1.83 -25.04 0.47
N TRP A 758 2.69 -24.12 0.03
CA TRP A 758 3.97 -24.43 -0.60
C TRP A 758 4.95 -25.10 0.38
N ALA A 759 5.08 -24.56 1.60
CA ALA A 759 5.95 -25.14 2.62
C ALA A 759 5.53 -26.57 3.01
N LEU A 760 4.23 -26.80 3.17
CA LEU A 760 3.67 -28.13 3.45
C LEU A 760 4.00 -29.12 2.33
N PHE A 761 3.77 -28.71 1.08
CA PHE A 761 4.05 -29.54 -0.10
C PHE A 761 5.50 -29.96 -0.20
N GLN A 762 6.44 -29.02 -0.08
CA GLN A 762 7.87 -29.31 -0.20
C GLN A 762 8.31 -30.29 0.89
N ARG A 763 7.83 -30.11 2.13
CA ARG A 763 8.13 -31.02 3.24
C ARG A 763 7.61 -32.43 3.02
N LEU A 764 6.37 -32.55 2.56
CA LEU A 764 5.76 -33.85 2.31
C LEU A 764 6.35 -34.54 1.07
N SER A 765 6.79 -33.78 0.07
CA SER A 765 7.44 -34.33 -1.12
C SER A 765 8.78 -34.97 -0.75
N ASP A 766 9.61 -34.28 0.04
CA ASP A 766 10.88 -34.81 0.52
C ASP A 766 10.69 -36.11 1.35
N SER A 767 9.64 -36.18 2.16
CA SER A 767 9.38 -37.36 3.02
C SER A 767 8.78 -38.56 2.27
N HIS A 768 8.25 -38.37 1.05
CA HIS A 768 7.58 -39.41 0.25
C HIS A 768 8.31 -39.71 -1.05
N GLU A 769 9.59 -39.34 -1.16
CA GLU A 769 10.41 -39.61 -2.34
C GLU A 769 10.88 -41.07 -2.35
N VAL A 770 10.01 -41.96 -2.82
CA VAL A 770 10.27 -43.41 -2.93
C VAL A 770 10.75 -43.77 -4.34
N ALA A 771 11.74 -44.65 -4.44
CA ALA A 771 12.19 -45.22 -5.71
C ALA A 771 11.13 -46.18 -6.26
N PHE A 772 10.71 -45.99 -7.50
CA PHE A 772 9.69 -46.81 -8.13
C PHE A 772 10.30 -48.00 -8.87
N THR A 773 9.71 -49.18 -8.68
CA THR A 773 9.96 -50.31 -9.59
C THR A 773 9.39 -50.02 -10.97
N GLN A 774 9.83 -50.76 -11.99
CA GLN A 774 9.26 -50.63 -13.33
C GLN A 774 7.75 -50.95 -13.36
N ALA A 775 7.31 -51.89 -12.51
CA ALA A 775 5.90 -52.21 -12.32
C ALA A 775 5.10 -51.02 -11.76
N MET A 776 5.62 -50.38 -10.71
CA MET A 776 4.99 -49.18 -10.12
C MET A 776 4.88 -48.06 -11.16
N GLN A 777 5.94 -47.82 -11.94
CA GLN A 777 5.94 -46.82 -13.01
C GLN A 777 4.89 -47.14 -14.08
N SER A 778 4.82 -48.38 -14.54
CA SER A 778 3.83 -48.84 -15.52
C SER A 778 2.41 -48.61 -15.00
N ASN A 779 2.10 -49.04 -13.78
CA ASN A 779 0.78 -48.89 -13.16
C ASN A 779 0.40 -47.42 -12.88
N ILE A 780 1.32 -46.60 -12.37
CA ILE A 780 1.03 -45.22 -11.99
C ILE A 780 0.92 -44.28 -13.21
N THR A 781 1.64 -44.57 -14.29
CA THR A 781 1.60 -43.76 -15.53
C THR A 781 0.55 -44.24 -16.52
N GLY A 782 0.11 -45.50 -16.39
CA GLY A 782 -0.77 -46.17 -17.36
C GLY A 782 -0.03 -46.65 -18.62
N MET A 783 1.30 -46.65 -18.62
CA MET A 783 2.12 -47.18 -19.71
C MET A 783 2.32 -48.69 -19.55
N SER A 784 2.54 -49.43 -20.65
CA SER A 784 3.00 -50.82 -20.56
C SER A 784 4.43 -50.91 -20.01
N LEU A 785 4.84 -52.10 -19.51
CA LEU A 785 6.19 -52.33 -18.98
C LEU A 785 7.28 -52.01 -20.01
N GLY A 786 7.12 -52.45 -21.25
CA GLY A 786 8.06 -52.15 -22.34
C GLY A 786 8.06 -50.68 -22.76
N ALA A 787 6.91 -50.01 -22.74
CA ALA A 787 6.84 -48.57 -23.00
C ALA A 787 7.54 -47.75 -21.90
N THR A 788 7.40 -48.19 -20.65
CA THR A 788 8.07 -47.58 -19.48
C THR A 788 9.59 -47.71 -19.58
N GLU A 789 10.09 -48.89 -19.97
CA GLU A 789 11.52 -49.13 -20.17
C GLU A 789 12.11 -48.22 -21.24
N LYS A 790 11.44 -48.17 -22.39
CA LYS A 790 11.84 -47.33 -23.52
C LYS A 790 11.79 -45.84 -23.17
N HIS A 791 10.82 -45.41 -22.38
CA HIS A 791 10.72 -44.04 -21.88
C HIS A 791 11.90 -43.70 -20.96
N ASN A 792 12.24 -44.58 -20.01
CA ASN A 792 13.36 -44.39 -19.10
C ASN A 792 14.70 -44.32 -19.85
N GLN A 793 14.92 -45.20 -20.84
CA GLN A 793 16.10 -45.16 -21.70
C GLN A 793 16.20 -43.84 -22.48
N ARG A 794 15.11 -43.43 -23.15
CA ARG A 794 15.07 -42.19 -23.93
C ARG A 794 15.28 -40.93 -23.09
N ARG A 795 14.74 -40.91 -21.87
CA ARG A 795 14.85 -39.79 -20.92
C ARG A 795 16.08 -39.89 -20.03
N LYS A 796 16.92 -40.92 -20.19
CA LYS A 796 18.13 -41.19 -19.40
C LYS A 796 17.86 -41.25 -17.88
N ILE A 797 16.75 -41.87 -17.50
CA ILE A 797 16.34 -42.02 -16.09
C ILE A 797 17.07 -43.21 -15.48
N ILE A 798 17.99 -42.96 -14.55
CA ILE A 798 18.78 -44.00 -13.87
C ILE A 798 18.10 -44.45 -12.56
N LYS A 799 17.60 -43.50 -11.76
CA LYS A 799 16.87 -43.76 -10.51
C LYS A 799 15.46 -43.17 -10.62
N PRO A 800 14.45 -43.97 -10.96
CA PRO A 800 13.09 -43.49 -11.20
C PRO A 800 12.36 -43.28 -9.87
N THR A 801 12.55 -42.12 -9.24
CA THR A 801 11.71 -41.71 -8.12
C THR A 801 10.42 -41.05 -8.62
N ALA A 802 9.42 -40.90 -7.75
CA ALA A 802 8.15 -40.27 -8.10
C ALA A 802 8.33 -38.87 -8.74
N SER A 803 9.22 -38.02 -8.20
CA SER A 803 9.50 -36.69 -8.76
C SER A 803 10.16 -36.77 -10.14
N VAL A 804 11.15 -37.66 -10.32
CA VAL A 804 11.85 -37.82 -11.59
C VAL A 804 10.89 -38.28 -12.69
N VAL A 805 10.01 -39.22 -12.37
CA VAL A 805 8.99 -39.72 -13.30
C VAL A 805 7.99 -38.61 -13.66
N LEU A 806 7.49 -37.85 -12.66
CA LEU A 806 6.58 -36.72 -12.90
C LEU A 806 7.21 -35.67 -13.82
N ASN A 807 8.46 -35.27 -13.55
CA ASN A 807 9.20 -34.28 -14.34
C ASN A 807 9.37 -34.72 -15.80
N SER A 808 9.57 -36.01 -16.04
CA SER A 808 9.68 -36.57 -17.39
C SER A 808 8.37 -36.56 -18.19
N LEU A 809 7.23 -36.39 -17.51
CA LEU A 809 5.88 -36.50 -18.07
C LEU A 809 5.09 -35.18 -18.08
N VAL A 810 5.73 -34.06 -17.72
CA VAL A 810 5.11 -32.71 -17.72
C VAL A 810 4.44 -32.39 -19.06
N SER A 811 5.11 -32.68 -20.17
CA SER A 811 4.58 -32.45 -21.53
C SER A 811 3.39 -33.35 -21.90
N ALA A 812 3.20 -34.46 -21.18
CA ALA A 812 2.17 -35.47 -21.43
C ALA A 812 0.92 -35.29 -20.54
N TRP A 813 0.81 -34.16 -19.84
CA TRP A 813 -0.37 -33.82 -19.05
C TRP A 813 -1.59 -33.48 -19.95
N PRO A 814 -2.81 -33.90 -19.60
CA PRO A 814 -4.00 -33.67 -20.43
C PRO A 814 -4.40 -32.18 -20.47
N ARG A 815 -4.08 -31.48 -21.56
CA ARG A 815 -4.30 -30.02 -21.68
C ARG A 815 -5.77 -29.61 -21.54
N ASP A 816 -6.70 -30.45 -21.99
CA ASP A 816 -8.15 -30.15 -21.98
C ASP A 816 -8.80 -30.27 -20.59
N HIS A 817 -8.09 -30.90 -19.65
CA HIS A 817 -8.58 -31.09 -18.28
C HIS A 817 -7.85 -30.20 -17.27
N CYS A 818 -6.80 -29.51 -17.70
CA CYS A 818 -6.09 -28.51 -16.93
C CYS A 818 -6.65 -27.11 -17.14
N TYR A 819 -6.58 -26.27 -16.11
CA TYR A 819 -6.65 -24.84 -16.36
C TYR A 819 -5.39 -24.44 -17.12
N LYS A 820 -5.57 -23.88 -18.32
CA LYS A 820 -4.57 -22.94 -18.81
C LYS A 820 -4.56 -21.81 -17.80
N LEU A 821 -3.42 -21.57 -17.17
CA LEU A 821 -3.17 -20.22 -16.69
C LEU A 821 -3.45 -19.35 -17.91
N ALA A 822 -4.55 -18.59 -17.90
CA ALA A 822 -4.59 -17.36 -18.68
C ALA A 822 -3.24 -16.73 -18.38
N ALA A 823 -2.42 -16.42 -19.38
CA ALA A 823 -1.13 -15.74 -19.25
C ALA A 823 -0.55 -15.52 -20.64
N LYS A 824 -0.28 -14.26 -21.00
CA LYS A 824 0.73 -13.96 -22.01
C LYS A 824 1.89 -13.29 -21.27
N PRO A 825 3.13 -13.83 -21.34
CA PRO A 825 4.28 -13.15 -20.76
C PRO A 825 4.44 -11.79 -21.43
N ARG A 826 4.63 -10.74 -20.64
CA ARG A 826 5.04 -9.44 -21.19
C ARG A 826 6.44 -9.59 -21.79
N SER A 827 6.65 -9.05 -23.00
CA SER A 827 8.01 -8.69 -23.46
C SER A 827 8.61 -7.68 -22.49
N GLU A 828 9.94 -7.57 -22.44
CA GLU A 828 10.69 -6.71 -21.51
C GLU A 828 9.99 -5.37 -21.21
N PRO A 829 10.02 -4.89 -19.95
CA PRO A 829 9.47 -3.59 -19.61
C PRO A 829 10.05 -2.54 -20.55
N ALA A 830 9.19 -1.66 -21.08
CA ALA A 830 9.61 -0.57 -21.94
C ALA A 830 10.78 0.17 -21.28
N VAL A 831 11.86 0.36 -22.04
CA VAL A 831 13.18 0.79 -21.56
C VAL A 831 13.16 2.17 -20.85
N ASP A 832 12.04 2.91 -20.93
CA ASP A 832 11.89 4.29 -20.48
C ASP A 832 11.02 4.48 -19.21
N PHE A 833 10.85 3.46 -18.34
CA PHE A 833 10.20 3.69 -17.05
C PHE A 833 11.14 4.38 -16.06
N ASN A 834 10.91 5.68 -15.82
CA ASN A 834 11.55 6.42 -14.75
C ASN A 834 10.56 6.64 -13.60
N PRO A 835 10.75 6.00 -12.42
CA PRO A 835 9.85 6.16 -11.27
C PRO A 835 9.87 7.57 -10.66
N PHE A 836 10.79 8.43 -11.11
CA PHE A 836 10.93 9.82 -10.69
C PHE A 836 10.42 10.83 -11.73
N HIS A 837 9.87 10.37 -12.87
CA HIS A 837 9.34 11.26 -13.90
C HIS A 837 8.09 12.00 -13.38
N GLY A 838 8.16 13.33 -13.28
CA GLY A 838 7.10 14.17 -12.69
C GLY A 838 7.40 14.71 -11.28
N HIS A 839 8.60 14.52 -10.74
CA HIS A 839 9.07 15.22 -9.54
C HIS A 839 9.77 16.55 -9.83
N THR A 840 9.28 17.31 -10.81
CA THR A 840 9.36 18.76 -10.64
C THR A 840 8.50 19.04 -9.40
N GLN A 841 9.16 19.37 -8.29
CA GLN A 841 8.53 19.83 -7.04
C GLN A 841 7.28 20.62 -7.43
N LYS A 842 6.07 20.15 -7.07
CA LYS A 842 4.82 20.86 -7.42
C LYS A 842 4.84 22.18 -6.65
N ILE A 843 5.47 23.16 -7.27
CA ILE A 843 5.70 24.45 -6.65
C ILE A 843 4.39 25.18 -6.68
N HIS A 844 3.98 25.62 -5.51
CA HIS A 844 2.79 26.42 -5.41
C HIS A 844 2.97 27.69 -6.23
N TYR A 845 1.98 28.07 -7.06
CA TYR A 845 2.04 29.25 -7.94
C TYR A 845 2.36 30.59 -7.24
N ARG A 846 2.31 30.62 -5.90
CA ARG A 846 2.67 31.77 -5.05
C ARG A 846 4.03 31.66 -4.36
N ALA A 847 4.74 30.54 -4.48
CA ALA A 847 6.01 30.34 -3.80
C ALA A 847 7.07 31.39 -4.22
N PRO A 848 7.22 31.77 -5.51
CA PRO A 848 8.13 32.86 -5.89
C PRO A 848 7.77 34.21 -5.23
N TYR A 849 6.47 34.52 -5.10
CA TYR A 849 6.00 35.71 -4.38
C TYR A 849 6.30 35.65 -2.88
N GLN A 850 6.17 34.48 -2.25
CA GLN A 850 6.47 34.30 -0.82
C GLN A 850 7.97 34.39 -0.54
N ILE A 851 8.82 33.88 -1.43
CA ILE A 851 10.28 34.04 -1.36
C ILE A 851 10.63 35.52 -1.33
N GLU A 852 10.12 36.30 -2.30
CA GLU A 852 10.35 37.75 -2.33
C GLU A 852 9.83 38.44 -1.07
N ARG A 853 8.65 38.03 -0.58
CA ARG A 853 8.08 38.62 0.64
C ARG A 853 9.02 38.42 1.84
N LEU A 854 9.56 37.22 2.03
CA LEU A 854 10.46 36.91 3.15
C LEU A 854 11.83 37.59 3.06
N LEU A 855 12.31 37.87 1.85
CA LEU A 855 13.48 38.71 1.62
C LEU A 855 13.19 40.17 1.99
N THR A 856 11.97 40.65 1.76
CA THR A 856 11.55 42.04 2.06
C THR A 856 11.16 42.31 3.52
N GLU A 857 11.01 41.28 4.37
CA GLU A 857 10.47 41.41 5.74
C GLU A 857 11.50 41.88 6.78
N LYS A 858 12.81 41.73 6.55
CA LYS A 858 13.84 41.97 7.59
C LYS A 858 15.10 42.73 7.14
N SER A 859 15.26 42.97 5.84
CA SER A 859 16.51 43.47 5.29
C SER A 859 16.26 44.62 4.32
N ASP A 860 17.18 45.59 4.28
CA ASP A 860 17.18 46.58 3.21
C ASP A 860 17.54 45.88 1.89
N LEU A 861 16.66 45.99 0.89
CA LEU A 861 16.79 45.26 -0.39
C LEU A 861 18.06 45.61 -1.16
N SER A 862 18.71 46.73 -0.83
CA SER A 862 20.02 47.12 -1.37
C SER A 862 21.19 46.32 -0.80
N ASN A 863 21.03 45.61 0.33
CA ASN A 863 22.09 44.96 1.10
C ASN A 863 21.70 43.54 1.56
N LEU A 864 21.16 42.71 0.67
CA LEU A 864 20.92 41.28 0.98
C LEU A 864 22.26 40.53 1.11
N THR A 865 22.45 39.82 2.22
CA THR A 865 23.64 38.99 2.48
C THR A 865 23.39 37.52 2.13
N ASP A 866 24.46 36.73 2.01
CA ASP A 866 24.36 35.27 1.84
C ASP A 866 23.54 34.63 2.98
N GLU A 867 23.65 35.16 4.21
CA GLU A 867 22.88 34.70 5.37
C GLU A 867 21.36 34.90 5.20
N ASP A 868 20.92 35.95 4.50
CA ASP A 868 19.51 36.18 4.20
C ASP A 868 18.96 35.18 3.18
N TYR A 869 19.76 34.85 2.16
CA TYR A 869 19.42 33.82 1.20
C TYR A 869 19.37 32.43 1.86
N SER A 870 20.34 32.10 2.72
CA SER A 870 20.34 30.88 3.54
C SER A 870 19.11 30.81 4.45
N ARG A 871 18.73 31.92 5.09
CA ARG A 871 17.54 32.01 5.95
C ARG A 871 16.27 31.72 5.16
N VAL A 872 16.08 32.38 4.01
CA VAL A 872 14.87 32.20 3.19
C VAL A 872 14.86 30.82 2.52
N ALA A 873 16.01 30.31 2.08
CA ALA A 873 16.17 28.95 1.56
C ALA A 873 15.73 27.90 2.58
N LYS A 874 16.12 28.06 3.85
CA LYS A 874 15.73 27.19 4.96
C LYS A 874 14.24 27.28 5.31
N ILE A 875 13.63 28.47 5.21
CA ILE A 875 12.19 28.67 5.46
C ILE A 875 11.34 28.07 4.33
N MET A 876 11.75 28.28 3.07
CA MET A 876 10.96 27.92 1.90
C MET A 876 11.23 26.51 1.37
N GLY A 877 12.28 25.83 1.83
CA GLY A 877 12.65 24.48 1.38
C GLY A 877 13.23 24.46 -0.05
N PHE A 878 13.96 25.51 -0.43
CA PHE A 878 14.67 25.63 -1.72
C PHE A 878 16.19 25.66 -1.49
N SER A 879 16.97 25.39 -2.53
CA SER A 879 18.42 25.66 -2.47
C SER A 879 18.69 27.17 -2.49
N GLU A 880 19.79 27.59 -1.88
CA GLU A 880 20.24 28.99 -1.89
C GLU A 880 20.38 29.53 -3.32
N CYS A 881 20.96 28.73 -4.22
CA CYS A 881 21.04 29.07 -5.64
C CYS A 881 19.66 29.26 -6.30
N SER A 882 18.64 28.49 -5.89
CA SER A 882 17.28 28.64 -6.40
C SER A 882 16.62 29.92 -5.89
N ILE A 883 16.80 30.26 -4.61
CA ILE A 883 16.31 31.52 -4.04
C ILE A 883 16.98 32.70 -4.74
N LEU A 884 18.30 32.67 -4.88
CA LEU A 884 19.08 33.70 -5.56
C LEU A 884 18.64 33.87 -7.01
N ARG A 885 18.43 32.77 -7.75
CA ARG A 885 17.91 32.82 -9.13
C ARG A 885 16.51 33.42 -9.19
N ILE A 886 15.59 32.97 -8.33
CA ILE A 886 14.22 33.49 -8.28
C ILE A 886 14.23 34.99 -7.99
N HIS A 887 15.06 35.43 -7.05
CA HIS A 887 15.22 36.83 -6.71
C HIS A 887 15.79 37.65 -7.87
N ASN A 888 16.91 37.22 -8.46
CA ASN A 888 17.53 37.89 -9.59
C ASN A 888 16.58 37.98 -10.79
N ASN A 889 15.82 36.92 -11.05
CA ASN A 889 14.81 36.91 -12.09
C ASN A 889 13.67 37.88 -11.78
N ALA A 890 13.17 37.92 -10.54
CA ALA A 890 12.14 38.88 -10.13
C ALA A 890 12.63 40.33 -10.27
N VAL A 891 13.86 40.63 -9.82
CA VAL A 891 14.51 41.93 -10.01
C VAL A 891 14.62 42.28 -11.49
N TYR A 892 15.10 41.35 -12.33
CA TYR A 892 15.24 41.56 -13.76
C TYR A 892 13.88 41.79 -14.47
N LEU A 893 12.88 40.98 -14.14
CA LEU A 893 11.52 41.13 -14.67
C LEU A 893 10.88 42.46 -14.22
N ALA A 894 11.20 42.92 -13.00
CA ALA A 894 10.81 44.24 -12.53
C ALA A 894 11.57 45.36 -13.27
N THR A 895 12.86 45.20 -13.58
CA THR A 895 13.66 46.24 -14.28
C THR A 895 13.36 46.35 -15.77
N LEU A 896 13.00 45.25 -16.45
CA LEU A 896 12.50 45.22 -17.84
C LEU A 896 11.30 46.14 -18.09
N THR A 897 10.67 46.64 -17.04
CA THR A 897 9.51 47.52 -17.11
C THR A 897 9.84 49.01 -17.17
N TYR A 898 11.03 49.44 -16.74
CA TYR A 898 11.38 50.86 -16.78
C TYR A 898 11.62 51.27 -18.23
N LYS A 899 10.80 52.20 -18.74
CA LYS A 899 11.03 52.77 -20.07
C LYS A 899 11.66 54.14 -19.89
N GLY A 900 12.97 54.23 -20.16
CA GLY A 900 13.62 55.47 -20.53
C GLY A 900 13.05 55.97 -21.86
N ARG A 901 12.08 56.88 -21.80
CA ARG A 901 11.75 57.76 -22.94
C ARG A 901 11.68 59.19 -22.42
N GLY A 902 12.82 59.86 -22.46
CA GLY A 902 12.94 61.31 -22.67
C GLY A 902 12.04 62.22 -21.83
N ARG A 903 11.85 61.94 -20.55
CA ARG A 903 11.28 62.92 -19.60
C ARG A 903 12.20 63.03 -18.40
N ALA A 904 12.39 64.29 -17.98
CA ALA A 904 13.34 64.71 -16.95
C ALA A 904 13.39 63.78 -15.73
N LYS A 905 14.62 63.58 -15.22
CA LYS A 905 14.96 62.86 -13.99
C LYS A 905 13.89 63.11 -12.90
N GLY A 906 13.10 62.08 -12.56
CA GLY A 906 12.24 62.11 -11.37
C GLY A 906 10.92 61.36 -11.40
N GLN A 907 10.47 60.76 -12.51
CA GLN A 907 9.27 59.90 -12.51
C GLN A 907 9.40 58.74 -13.51
N GLU A 908 9.99 57.62 -13.07
CA GLU A 908 10.07 56.39 -13.85
C GLU A 908 8.95 55.43 -13.42
N ARG A 909 7.87 55.37 -14.20
CA ARG A 909 6.72 54.51 -13.88
C ARG A 909 6.97 53.07 -14.33
N SER A 910 6.92 52.11 -13.40
CA SER A 910 6.91 50.69 -13.74
C SER A 910 5.60 50.25 -14.46
N ARG A 911 5.71 49.27 -15.37
CA ARG A 911 4.60 48.74 -16.22
C ARG A 911 3.69 47.73 -15.52
N PHE A 912 4.15 47.05 -14.47
CA PHE A 912 3.37 46.02 -13.75
C PHE A 912 2.77 46.50 -12.42
N PHE A 913 3.18 47.68 -11.94
CA PHE A 913 2.87 48.14 -10.57
C PHE A 913 1.78 49.22 -10.60
N THR A 914 0.84 49.11 -9.67
CA THR A 914 -0.39 49.93 -9.64
C THR A 914 -0.20 51.22 -8.84
N THR A 915 0.76 51.25 -7.91
CA THR A 915 1.03 52.37 -7.01
C THR A 915 2.08 53.34 -7.57
N ASN A 916 1.80 54.65 -7.52
CA ASN A 916 2.78 55.71 -7.79
C ASN A 916 3.98 55.61 -6.82
N GLU A 917 5.19 55.95 -7.28
CA GLU A 917 6.49 55.88 -6.59
C GLU A 917 6.59 56.61 -5.22
N ARG A 918 5.52 57.17 -4.65
CA ARG A 918 5.62 58.06 -3.47
C ARG A 918 5.28 57.49 -2.09
N THR A 919 5.00 56.19 -1.95
CA THR A 919 4.94 55.58 -0.61
C THR A 919 5.36 54.11 -0.65
N ARG A 920 6.67 53.85 -0.68
CA ARG A 920 7.23 52.57 -0.20
C ARG A 920 7.11 52.56 1.33
N LYS A 921 5.89 52.36 1.83
CA LYS A 921 5.69 52.05 3.24
C LYS A 921 6.37 50.69 3.54
N PRO A 922 7.14 50.56 4.63
CA PRO A 922 7.63 49.29 5.14
C PRO A 922 6.49 48.26 5.19
N LEU A 923 6.80 46.96 5.07
CA LEU A 923 5.77 45.92 5.07
C LEU A 923 4.90 45.96 6.34
N GLU A 924 5.48 46.42 7.46
CA GLU A 924 4.85 46.61 8.77
C GLU A 924 3.72 47.65 8.75
N ASP A 925 3.80 48.65 7.86
CA ASP A 925 2.83 49.75 7.74
C ASP A 925 1.68 49.45 6.75
N LYS A 926 1.66 48.25 6.15
CA LYS A 926 0.63 47.83 5.19
C LYS A 926 -0.46 47.02 5.91
N ASP A 927 -1.71 47.44 5.75
CA ASP A 927 -2.89 46.77 6.31
C ASP A 927 -3.08 45.36 5.71
N GLN A 928 -2.60 44.34 6.44
CA GLN A 928 -2.65 42.93 6.03
C GLN A 928 -4.08 42.39 5.94
N LYS A 929 -5.08 43.07 6.53
CA LYS A 929 -6.50 42.65 6.44
C LYS A 929 -7.10 42.88 5.05
N LYS A 930 -6.44 43.65 4.17
CA LYS A 930 -6.89 43.93 2.78
C LYS A 930 -6.30 43.00 1.71
N GLY A 931 -5.59 41.94 2.13
CA GLY A 931 -4.96 40.96 1.25
C GLY A 931 -3.46 41.21 1.01
N ASP A 932 -2.83 40.31 0.28
CA ASP A 932 -1.38 40.34 0.03
C ASP A 932 -0.93 41.63 -0.68
N PRO A 933 0.09 42.34 -0.14
CA PRO A 933 0.52 43.61 -0.70
C PRO A 933 1.40 43.44 -1.93
N GLN A 934 1.44 44.46 -2.79
CA GLN A 934 2.45 44.53 -3.85
C GLN A 934 3.85 44.72 -3.23
N LEU A 935 4.82 43.91 -3.69
CA LEU A 935 6.22 43.94 -3.25
C LEU A 935 7.06 44.84 -4.17
N PRO A 936 8.32 45.17 -3.83
CA PRO A 936 9.17 46.03 -4.68
C PRO A 936 9.55 45.42 -6.04
N TYR A 937 9.81 44.11 -6.08
CA TYR A 937 10.21 43.39 -7.31
C TYR A 937 9.20 42.34 -7.79
N PHE A 938 8.07 42.19 -7.11
CA PHE A 938 7.07 41.17 -7.43
C PHE A 938 5.64 41.71 -7.39
N ILE A 939 4.81 41.27 -8.34
CA ILE A 939 3.40 41.66 -8.43
C ILE A 939 2.54 40.98 -7.34
N ALA A 940 1.49 41.67 -6.87
CA ALA A 940 0.59 41.10 -5.88
C ALA A 940 -0.22 39.93 -6.48
N PRO A 941 -0.46 38.84 -5.73
CA PRO A 941 -1.33 37.76 -6.18
C PRO A 941 -2.78 38.22 -6.33
N PRO A 942 -3.57 37.62 -7.24
CA PRO A 942 -4.95 38.02 -7.45
C PRO A 942 -5.80 37.93 -6.19
N ARG A 943 -6.69 38.90 -5.98
CA ARG A 943 -7.51 38.98 -4.75
C ARG A 943 -8.70 38.01 -4.78
N LYS A 944 -9.40 37.94 -5.91
CA LYS A 944 -10.61 37.12 -6.04
C LYS A 944 -10.28 35.63 -6.11
N ARG A 945 -11.07 34.80 -5.42
CA ARG A 945 -10.86 33.33 -5.34
C ARG A 945 -10.90 32.66 -6.71
N VAL A 946 -11.85 33.04 -7.57
CA VAL A 946 -11.97 32.53 -8.94
C VAL A 946 -10.70 32.81 -9.74
N VAL A 947 -10.20 34.04 -9.69
CA VAL A 947 -8.99 34.47 -10.42
C VAL A 947 -7.75 33.72 -9.92
N ARG A 948 -7.65 33.45 -8.62
CA ARG A 948 -6.57 32.60 -8.05
C ARG A 948 -6.60 31.16 -8.55
N ARG A 949 -7.79 30.58 -8.75
CA ARG A 949 -7.94 29.22 -9.31
C ARG A 949 -7.37 29.16 -10.73
N TYR A 950 -7.69 30.14 -11.56
CA TYR A 950 -7.17 30.22 -12.93
C TYR A 950 -5.67 30.53 -12.96
N ALA A 951 -5.19 31.44 -12.09
CA ALA A 951 -3.75 31.71 -11.97
C ALA A 951 -2.95 30.45 -11.59
N LYS A 952 -3.46 29.63 -10.65
CA LYS A 952 -2.88 28.33 -10.32
C LYS A 952 -2.87 27.40 -11.53
N ARG A 953 -4.02 27.21 -12.19
CA ARG A 953 -4.14 26.33 -13.35
C ARG A 953 -3.19 26.74 -14.49
N PHE A 954 -3.09 28.03 -14.79
CA PHE A 954 -2.18 28.53 -15.82
C PHE A 954 -0.73 28.31 -15.42
N PHE A 955 -0.36 28.58 -14.16
CA PHE A 955 0.99 28.32 -13.65
C PHE A 955 1.36 26.84 -13.78
N ASP A 956 0.51 25.94 -13.28
CA ASP A 956 0.74 24.48 -13.34
C ASP A 956 0.93 24.01 -14.80
N ALA A 957 0.13 24.55 -15.73
CA ALA A 957 0.25 24.26 -17.15
C ALA A 957 1.54 24.80 -17.78
N LEU A 958 2.01 25.98 -17.37
CA LEU A 958 3.30 26.53 -17.82
C LEU A 958 4.49 25.71 -17.30
N ILE A 959 4.45 25.26 -16.04
CA ILE A 959 5.48 24.38 -15.48
C ILE A 959 5.54 23.06 -16.25
N ALA A 960 4.37 22.45 -16.49
CA ALA A 960 4.28 21.22 -17.26
C ALA A 960 4.76 21.39 -18.71
N TRP A 961 4.37 22.48 -19.36
CA TRP A 961 4.79 22.77 -20.74
C TRP A 961 6.30 23.00 -20.85
N HIS A 962 6.89 23.77 -19.92
CA HIS A 962 8.34 23.97 -19.87
C HIS A 962 9.11 22.67 -19.64
N ALA A 963 8.59 21.74 -18.85
CA ALA A 963 9.19 20.42 -18.67
C ALA A 963 9.16 19.56 -19.96
N SER A 964 8.15 19.76 -20.82
CA SER A 964 8.00 19.03 -22.08
C SER A 964 8.71 19.65 -23.28
N ASP A 965 8.77 20.98 -23.37
CA ASP A 965 9.32 21.75 -24.50
C ASP A 965 9.92 23.07 -24.01
N LEU A 966 11.13 22.98 -23.45
CA LEU A 966 11.84 24.08 -22.82
C LEU A 966 12.08 25.28 -23.77
N PRO A 967 12.60 25.12 -25.00
CA PRO A 967 12.90 26.27 -25.87
C PRO A 967 11.66 27.07 -26.26
N MET A 968 10.57 26.39 -26.58
CA MET A 968 9.33 27.06 -26.98
C MET A 968 8.62 27.71 -25.79
N ALA A 969 8.56 27.02 -24.65
CA ALA A 969 7.93 27.53 -23.43
C ALA A 969 8.65 28.78 -22.90
N SER A 970 9.98 28.74 -22.77
CA SER A 970 10.76 29.89 -22.28
C SER A 970 10.63 31.11 -23.18
N LYS A 971 10.60 30.91 -24.50
CA LYS A 971 10.40 31.98 -25.48
C LYS A 971 9.01 32.60 -25.38
N ALA A 972 7.95 31.78 -25.33
CA ALA A 972 6.58 32.25 -25.24
C ALA A 972 6.28 32.96 -23.92
N ILE A 973 6.78 32.45 -22.78
CA ILE A 973 6.66 33.09 -21.46
C ILE A 973 7.35 34.46 -21.47
N SER A 974 8.58 34.55 -22.00
CA SER A 974 9.34 35.80 -22.09
C SER A 974 8.65 36.84 -22.98
N GLU A 975 8.09 36.43 -24.12
CA GLU A 975 7.35 37.32 -25.02
C GLU A 975 6.04 37.82 -24.40
N GLN A 976 5.32 36.96 -23.67
CA GLN A 976 4.11 37.33 -22.92
C GLN A 976 4.43 38.38 -21.85
N LEU A 977 5.50 38.18 -21.08
CA LEU A 977 5.92 39.12 -20.04
C LEU A 977 6.32 40.48 -20.63
N ARG A 978 7.01 40.51 -21.77
CA ARG A 978 7.41 41.78 -22.41
C ARG A 978 6.24 42.57 -22.98
N ALA A 979 5.22 41.86 -23.46
CA ALA A 979 4.10 42.46 -24.15
C ALA A 979 2.95 42.88 -23.22
N ALA A 980 2.87 42.27 -22.02
CA ALA A 980 1.96 42.69 -20.97
C ALA A 980 2.22 44.15 -20.53
N GLN A 981 1.23 45.02 -20.75
CA GLN A 981 1.17 46.38 -20.19
C GLN A 981 -0.01 46.44 -19.23
N ARG A 982 0.16 46.99 -18.01
CA ARG A 982 -0.87 47.29 -16.99
C ARG A 982 -2.27 46.76 -17.32
N VAL A 983 -2.74 45.67 -16.69
CA VAL A 983 -4.11 45.08 -16.56
C VAL A 983 -5.30 45.68 -17.39
N LYS A 984 -5.10 46.28 -18.56
CA LYS A 984 -6.09 47.15 -19.22
C LYS A 984 -6.13 47.06 -20.74
N SER A 985 -5.23 46.31 -21.37
CA SER A 985 -5.33 46.05 -22.81
C SER A 985 -4.72 44.70 -23.16
N GLY A 986 -5.51 43.82 -23.77
CA GLY A 986 -5.04 42.51 -24.22
C GLY A 986 -3.78 42.59 -25.07
N VAL A 987 -2.89 41.62 -24.89
CA VAL A 987 -1.59 41.57 -25.57
C VAL A 987 -1.78 41.38 -27.08
N ARG A 988 -1.34 42.36 -27.88
CA ARG A 988 -1.37 42.28 -29.36
C ARG A 988 0.04 42.36 -29.94
N HIS A 989 0.48 41.27 -30.57
CA HIS A 989 1.77 41.25 -31.29
C HIS A 989 1.61 41.69 -32.74
N ARG A 990 2.65 42.36 -33.29
CA ARG A 990 2.70 42.79 -34.70
C ARG A 990 3.32 41.71 -35.60
N LYS A 991 4.51 41.21 -35.24
CA LYS A 991 5.26 40.17 -35.98
C LYS A 991 4.54 38.82 -35.93
N GLU A 992 4.48 38.11 -37.06
CA GLU A 992 3.74 36.84 -37.18
C GLU A 992 4.30 35.73 -36.26
N SER A 993 5.62 35.64 -36.13
CA SER A 993 6.28 34.68 -35.22
C SER A 993 5.82 34.82 -33.77
N ARG A 994 5.68 36.05 -33.26
CA ARG A 994 5.19 36.33 -31.90
C ARG A 994 3.71 35.97 -31.72
N LYS A 995 2.89 36.15 -32.77
CA LYS A 995 1.48 35.73 -32.75
C LYS A 995 1.35 34.21 -32.66
N LEU A 996 2.24 33.47 -33.35
CA LEU A 996 2.28 32.00 -33.27
C LEU A 996 2.73 31.51 -31.88
N ASN A 997 3.72 32.18 -31.26
CA ASN A 997 4.14 31.87 -29.89
C ASN A 997 3.02 32.13 -28.88
N GLN A 998 2.24 33.20 -29.06
CA GLN A 998 1.06 33.49 -28.24
C GLN A 998 -0.03 32.41 -28.39
N ILE A 999 -0.25 31.89 -29.60
CA ILE A 999 -1.15 30.74 -29.83
C ILE A 999 -0.62 29.48 -29.12
N ALA A 1000 0.67 29.21 -29.19
CA ALA A 1000 1.28 28.07 -28.52
C ALA A 1000 1.11 28.17 -26.99
N LEU A 1001 1.33 29.36 -26.42
CA LEU A 1001 1.06 29.65 -25.02
C LEU A 1001 -0.39 29.34 -24.64
N TYR A 1002 -1.35 29.81 -25.44
CA TYR A 1002 -2.76 29.60 -25.16
C TYR A 1002 -3.21 28.14 -25.27
N LYS A 1003 -2.61 27.37 -26.18
CA LYS A 1003 -2.80 25.93 -26.25
C LYS A 1003 -2.23 25.24 -25.01
N ALA A 1004 -1.02 25.62 -24.60
CA ALA A 1004 -0.34 25.05 -23.44
C ALA A 1004 -1.12 25.27 -22.14
N ILE A 1005 -1.67 26.47 -21.91
CA ILE A 1005 -2.49 26.75 -20.72
C ILE A 1005 -3.95 26.26 -20.83
N GLY A 1006 -4.30 25.60 -21.94
CA GLY A 1006 -5.59 24.95 -22.14
C GLY A 1006 -6.77 25.90 -22.31
N ILE A 1007 -6.57 27.05 -22.98
CA ILE A 1007 -7.64 28.04 -23.25
C ILE A 1007 -8.00 28.16 -24.73
N TRP A 1008 -7.60 27.17 -25.54
CA TRP A 1008 -7.84 27.19 -27.00
C TRP A 1008 -9.32 27.33 -27.36
N SER A 1009 -10.22 26.77 -26.55
CA SER A 1009 -11.67 26.88 -26.71
C SER A 1009 -12.24 28.27 -26.47
N TRP A 1010 -11.46 29.21 -25.92
CA TRP A 1010 -11.87 30.58 -25.64
C TRP A 1010 -11.42 31.57 -26.72
N ILE A 1011 -10.76 31.10 -27.78
CA ILE A 1011 -10.11 31.99 -28.75
C ILE A 1011 -10.97 32.21 -29.98
N ARG A 1012 -11.10 33.49 -30.35
CA ARG A 1012 -11.62 33.96 -31.63
C ARG A 1012 -10.48 34.61 -32.42
N ILE A 1013 -10.36 34.30 -33.71
CA ILE A 1013 -9.38 34.95 -34.59
C ILE A 1013 -10.05 36.12 -35.30
N GLN A 1014 -9.57 37.33 -35.03
CA GLN A 1014 -10.03 38.55 -35.68
C GLN A 1014 -9.11 38.89 -36.86
N VAL A 1015 -9.67 38.92 -38.06
CA VAL A 1015 -8.98 39.24 -39.32
C VAL A 1015 -9.35 40.66 -39.73
N LYS A 1016 -8.37 41.54 -39.83
CA LYS A 1016 -8.53 42.92 -40.30
C LYS A 1016 -8.03 43.06 -41.73
N VAL A 1017 -8.91 43.53 -42.61
CA VAL A 1017 -8.62 43.76 -44.03
C VAL A 1017 -9.03 45.19 -44.44
N PRO A 1018 -8.34 45.83 -45.41
CA PRO A 1018 -8.74 47.13 -45.93
C PRO A 1018 -10.13 47.12 -46.58
N ILE A 1019 -10.86 48.23 -46.47
CA ILE A 1019 -12.07 48.46 -47.27
C ILE A 1019 -11.69 48.44 -48.77
N GLY A 1020 -12.37 47.63 -49.58
CA GLY A 1020 -12.06 47.41 -51.01
C GLY A 1020 -11.17 46.21 -51.34
N HIS A 1021 -10.76 45.41 -50.34
CA HIS A 1021 -9.96 44.19 -50.57
C HIS A 1021 -10.74 43.13 -51.39
N ALA A 1022 -10.09 42.54 -52.40
CA ALA A 1022 -10.70 41.66 -53.42
C ALA A 1022 -11.27 40.34 -52.87
N THR A 1023 -10.66 39.78 -51.82
CA THR A 1023 -11.09 38.52 -51.20
C THR A 1023 -12.40 38.67 -50.43
N THR A 1024 -13.32 37.71 -50.59
CA THR A 1024 -14.60 37.69 -49.86
C THR A 1024 -14.43 37.27 -48.40
N ASP A 1025 -15.35 37.68 -47.53
CA ASP A 1025 -15.32 37.31 -46.11
C ASP A 1025 -15.42 35.79 -45.89
N GLN A 1026 -16.10 35.06 -46.79
CA GLN A 1026 -16.20 33.59 -46.75
C GLN A 1026 -14.87 32.91 -47.06
N GLU A 1027 -14.12 33.39 -48.06
CA GLU A 1027 -12.80 32.86 -48.41
C GLU A 1027 -11.77 33.12 -47.31
N LEU A 1028 -11.80 34.31 -46.69
CA LEU A 1028 -10.95 34.64 -45.54
C LEU A 1028 -11.23 33.71 -44.36
N LYS A 1029 -12.52 33.48 -44.03
CA LYS A 1029 -12.91 32.53 -42.97
C LYS A 1029 -12.46 31.12 -43.28
N ARG A 1030 -12.57 30.66 -44.54
CA ARG A 1030 -12.13 29.31 -44.96
C ARG A 1030 -10.62 29.14 -44.84
N HIS A 1031 -9.84 30.12 -45.30
CA HIS A 1031 -8.38 30.10 -45.20
C HIS A 1031 -7.90 30.00 -43.75
N TYR A 1032 -8.37 30.89 -42.88
CA TYR A 1032 -7.96 30.89 -41.46
C TYR A 1032 -8.53 29.70 -40.67
N SER A 1033 -9.69 29.17 -41.08
CA SER A 1033 -10.28 27.95 -40.51
C SER A 1033 -9.36 26.75 -40.75
N GLN A 1034 -8.84 26.61 -41.98
CA GLN A 1034 -7.88 25.57 -42.32
C GLN A 1034 -6.53 25.78 -41.63
N ARG A 1035 -6.01 27.03 -41.63
CA ARG A 1035 -4.71 27.36 -41.02
C ARG A 1035 -4.65 27.04 -39.53
N PHE A 1036 -5.71 27.33 -38.78
CA PHE A 1036 -5.74 27.15 -37.32
C PHE A 1036 -6.55 25.93 -36.85
N LYS A 1037 -7.18 25.19 -37.77
CA LYS A 1037 -8.12 24.10 -37.46
C LYS A 1037 -9.25 24.55 -36.52
N LEU A 1038 -9.87 25.68 -36.84
CA LEU A 1038 -10.99 26.27 -36.09
C LEU A 1038 -12.26 26.32 -36.97
N GLU A 1039 -13.44 26.14 -36.39
CA GLU A 1039 -14.69 26.36 -37.13
C GLU A 1039 -14.83 27.83 -37.56
N ALA A 1040 -15.44 28.06 -38.72
CA ALA A 1040 -15.59 29.41 -39.30
C ALA A 1040 -16.33 30.42 -38.40
N LYS A 1041 -17.12 29.95 -37.42
CA LYS A 1041 -17.81 30.79 -36.43
C LYS A 1041 -16.87 31.48 -35.43
N TRP A 1042 -15.66 30.94 -35.26
CA TRP A 1042 -14.61 31.50 -34.40
C TRP A 1042 -13.66 32.44 -35.15
N ILE A 1043 -14.00 32.81 -36.39
CA ILE A 1043 -13.23 33.75 -37.20
C ILE A 1043 -14.11 34.95 -37.54
N SER A 1044 -13.73 36.12 -37.04
CA SER A 1044 -14.39 37.40 -37.36
C SER A 1044 -13.58 38.16 -38.40
N VAL A 1045 -14.25 38.74 -39.39
CA VAL A 1045 -13.62 39.58 -40.41
C VAL A 1045 -14.10 41.00 -40.18
N GLU A 1046 -13.18 41.94 -40.01
CA GLU A 1046 -13.46 43.37 -39.84
C GLU A 1046 -12.80 44.14 -40.97
N ARG A 1047 -13.59 44.87 -41.76
CA ARG A 1047 -13.07 45.73 -42.83
C ARG A 1047 -12.78 47.13 -42.27
N VAL A 1048 -11.53 47.56 -42.32
CA VAL A 1048 -11.04 48.78 -41.66
C VAL A 1048 -10.57 49.81 -42.68
N VAL A 1049 -10.84 51.09 -42.45
CA VAL A 1049 -10.32 52.21 -43.27
C VAL A 1049 -8.79 52.23 -43.15
N ASN A 1050 -8.10 52.06 -44.27
CA ASN A 1050 -6.63 51.99 -44.30
C ASN A 1050 -6.02 53.38 -44.11
N ARG A 1051 -5.80 53.80 -42.85
CA ARG A 1051 -5.22 55.12 -42.54
C ARG A 1051 -3.68 55.13 -42.51
N GLU A 1052 -3.02 53.97 -42.53
CA GLU A 1052 -1.55 53.90 -42.34
C GLU A 1052 -0.78 53.07 -43.38
N GLY A 1053 -1.43 52.42 -44.36
CA GLY A 1053 -0.73 51.64 -45.39
C GLY A 1053 0.01 50.40 -44.87
N ARG A 1054 -0.50 49.74 -43.82
CA ARG A 1054 0.20 48.70 -43.04
C ARG A 1054 -0.55 47.36 -42.94
N TYR A 1055 -1.16 46.89 -44.04
CA TYR A 1055 -1.78 45.57 -44.09
C TYR A 1055 -1.08 44.75 -45.18
N ASP A 1056 -0.02 44.04 -44.83
CA ASP A 1056 0.76 43.23 -45.76
C ASP A 1056 0.10 41.86 -46.00
N GLY A 1057 -0.18 41.53 -47.27
CA GLY A 1057 -0.50 40.19 -47.74
C GLY A 1057 -1.92 39.95 -48.26
N LEU A 1058 -2.06 38.93 -49.11
CA LEU A 1058 -3.29 38.48 -49.82
C LEU A 1058 -4.49 38.12 -48.92
N TYR A 1059 -4.28 37.98 -47.59
CA TYR A 1059 -5.30 37.52 -46.64
C TYR A 1059 -5.47 38.44 -45.41
N GLY A 1060 -4.85 39.63 -45.39
CA GLY A 1060 -4.97 40.60 -44.29
C GLY A 1060 -4.23 40.25 -43.01
N SER A 1061 -4.40 41.07 -41.97
CA SER A 1061 -3.75 40.90 -40.67
C SER A 1061 -4.66 40.26 -39.64
N TRP A 1062 -4.20 39.17 -39.01
CA TRP A 1062 -4.97 38.45 -37.99
C TRP A 1062 -4.47 38.68 -36.57
N PHE A 1063 -5.37 38.61 -35.58
CA PHE A 1063 -5.08 38.74 -34.14
C PHE A 1063 -5.91 37.73 -33.34
N PRO A 1064 -5.32 37.02 -32.36
CA PRO A 1064 -6.09 36.20 -31.43
C PRO A 1064 -6.78 37.08 -30.38
N GLU A 1065 -8.08 36.89 -30.20
CA GLU A 1065 -8.92 37.54 -29.20
C GLU A 1065 -9.45 36.48 -28.22
N VAL A 1066 -9.29 36.71 -26.92
CA VAL A 1066 -9.72 35.76 -25.88
C VAL A 1066 -11.11 36.17 -25.36
N GLN A 1067 -12.04 35.22 -25.34
CA GLN A 1067 -13.38 35.34 -24.76
C GLN A 1067 -13.45 34.46 -23.50
N PRO A 1068 -13.05 34.97 -22.33
CA PRO A 1068 -13.00 34.17 -21.11
C PRO A 1068 -14.42 33.86 -20.60
N PRO A 1069 -14.59 32.84 -19.73
CA PRO A 1069 -15.88 32.56 -19.07
C PRO A 1069 -16.43 33.77 -18.30
N GLU A 1070 -17.75 33.85 -18.11
CA GLU A 1070 -18.43 34.97 -17.43
C GLU A 1070 -17.83 35.28 -16.05
N GLU A 1071 -17.35 34.26 -15.33
CA GLU A 1071 -16.71 34.40 -14.03
C GLU A 1071 -15.41 35.24 -14.04
N LEU A 1072 -14.81 35.48 -15.22
CA LEU A 1072 -13.58 36.24 -15.44
C LEU A 1072 -13.78 37.59 -16.19
N ILE A 1073 -15.03 38.01 -16.45
CA ILE A 1073 -15.35 39.20 -17.29
C ILE A 1073 -15.60 40.51 -16.50
N LEU A 1074 -15.84 40.44 -15.18
CA LEU A 1074 -16.10 41.56 -14.25
C LEU A 1074 -17.48 42.24 -14.29
N ASP A 1075 -17.74 42.86 -13.15
CA ASP A 1075 -18.97 43.18 -12.42
C ASP A 1075 -19.59 44.52 -12.89
N ARG A 1076 -20.92 44.60 -13.05
CA ARG A 1076 -21.68 45.67 -13.75
C ARG A 1076 -21.69 47.06 -13.07
N GLY A 1077 -20.61 47.50 -12.39
CA GLY A 1077 -20.65 48.72 -11.56
C GLY A 1077 -19.37 49.56 -11.42
N GLY A 1078 -18.29 49.29 -12.16
CA GLY A 1078 -17.03 50.03 -12.03
C GLY A 1078 -16.40 50.44 -13.36
N LYS A 1079 -15.63 51.55 -13.37
CA LYS A 1079 -14.95 52.19 -14.51
C LYS A 1079 -13.89 51.33 -15.26
N TRP A 1080 -14.03 50.00 -15.33
CA TRP A 1080 -13.01 49.07 -15.85
C TRP A 1080 -13.61 48.03 -16.84
N GLY A 1081 -12.78 47.46 -17.72
CA GLY A 1081 -13.19 46.74 -18.95
C GLY A 1081 -13.37 45.21 -18.83
N PRO A 1082 -13.91 44.53 -19.87
CA PRO A 1082 -14.51 43.18 -19.79
C PRO A 1082 -13.57 41.96 -19.73
N THR A 1083 -12.24 42.11 -19.73
CA THR A 1083 -11.29 40.96 -19.70
C THR A 1083 -10.25 41.06 -18.58
N GLU A 1084 -10.46 41.95 -17.63
CA GLU A 1084 -9.45 42.38 -16.66
C GLU A 1084 -8.98 41.24 -15.73
N HIS A 1085 -9.88 40.37 -15.27
CA HIS A 1085 -9.54 39.26 -14.36
C HIS A 1085 -8.82 38.09 -15.05
N PHE A 1086 -9.12 37.84 -16.33
CA PHE A 1086 -8.34 36.86 -17.11
C PHE A 1086 -6.88 37.32 -17.25
N GLU A 1087 -6.69 38.58 -17.62
CA GLU A 1087 -5.34 39.16 -17.77
C GLU A 1087 -4.61 39.22 -16.43
N GLU A 1088 -5.30 39.50 -15.32
CA GLU A 1088 -4.75 39.45 -13.96
C GLU A 1088 -4.23 38.03 -13.61
N ALA A 1089 -5.02 36.99 -13.90
CA ALA A 1089 -4.61 35.60 -13.66
C ALA A 1089 -3.43 35.17 -14.53
N LEU A 1090 -3.47 35.47 -15.83
CA LEU A 1090 -2.43 35.11 -16.79
C LEU A 1090 -1.12 35.84 -16.49
N LEU A 1091 -1.19 37.14 -16.18
CA LEU A 1091 -0.03 37.94 -15.83
C LEU A 1091 0.65 37.42 -14.56
N PHE A 1092 -0.12 37.10 -13.51
CA PHE A 1092 0.44 36.53 -12.28
C PHE A 1092 1.09 35.18 -12.52
N ALA A 1093 0.41 34.28 -13.26
CA ALA A 1093 0.95 32.96 -13.58
C ALA A 1093 2.23 33.05 -14.41
N ALA A 1094 2.27 33.90 -15.45
CA ALA A 1094 3.44 34.07 -16.29
C ALA A 1094 4.60 34.72 -15.54
N PHE A 1095 4.34 35.70 -14.65
CA PHE A 1095 5.39 36.35 -13.87
C PHE A 1095 5.99 35.39 -12.84
N SER A 1096 5.15 34.63 -12.12
CA SER A 1096 5.61 33.59 -11.20
C SER A 1096 6.36 32.47 -11.90
N ALA A 1097 5.87 32.00 -13.04
CA ALA A 1097 6.55 30.98 -13.83
C ALA A 1097 7.88 31.50 -14.40
N GLY A 1098 7.91 32.74 -14.89
CA GLY A 1098 9.13 33.38 -15.40
C GLY A 1098 10.19 33.57 -14.33
N ALA A 1099 9.80 34.01 -13.13
CA ALA A 1099 10.71 34.13 -11.99
C ALA A 1099 11.30 32.77 -11.58
N TYR A 1100 10.51 31.70 -11.66
CA TYR A 1100 10.92 30.37 -11.25
C TYR A 1100 11.74 29.59 -12.31
N LEU A 1101 11.33 29.65 -13.58
CA LEU A 1101 11.82 28.77 -14.64
C LEU A 1101 12.96 29.33 -15.49
N LEU A 1102 13.00 30.65 -15.72
CA LEU A 1102 13.91 31.22 -16.72
C LEU A 1102 15.34 31.30 -16.19
N GLU A 1103 16.31 30.91 -17.01
CA GLU A 1103 17.72 31.12 -16.68
C GLU A 1103 18.16 32.57 -17.02
N PRO A 1104 19.15 33.14 -16.31
CA PRO A 1104 19.64 34.51 -16.55
C PRO A 1104 20.02 34.76 -18.02
N ASP A 1105 20.61 33.77 -18.68
CA ASP A 1105 21.00 33.85 -20.10
C ASP A 1105 19.80 33.84 -21.03
N GLN A 1106 18.66 33.24 -20.65
CA GLN A 1106 17.43 33.25 -21.44
C GLN A 1106 16.70 34.60 -21.32
N LEU A 1107 16.84 35.24 -20.16
CA LEU A 1107 16.39 36.60 -19.91
C LEU A 1107 17.26 37.61 -20.69
N GLN A 1108 18.59 37.41 -20.74
CA GLN A 1108 19.57 38.29 -21.42
C GLN A 1108 19.75 38.03 -22.93
N SER A 1109 19.72 36.80 -23.43
CA SER A 1109 19.84 36.49 -24.88
C SER A 1109 18.64 36.96 -25.69
N ALA A 1110 17.51 37.14 -25.01
CA ALA A 1110 16.35 37.79 -25.60
C ALA A 1110 16.49 39.33 -25.59
N SER A 1111 17.50 39.91 -24.94
CA SER A 1111 17.68 41.36 -24.74
C SER A 1111 18.48 42.07 -25.82
N THR A 1112 19.08 41.35 -26.77
CA THR A 1112 19.50 42.00 -28.02
C THR A 1112 18.24 42.45 -28.76
N PRO A 1113 18.06 43.75 -29.01
CA PRO A 1113 17.15 44.15 -30.07
C PRO A 1113 17.76 43.56 -31.34
N SER A 1114 17.21 42.45 -31.83
CA SER A 1114 17.35 42.17 -33.27
C SER A 1114 16.73 43.40 -33.92
N ASP A 1115 17.55 44.17 -34.63
CA ASP A 1115 17.18 45.43 -35.27
C ASP A 1115 15.73 45.38 -35.75
N ASP A 1116 14.92 46.23 -35.10
CA ASP A 1116 13.48 46.35 -35.29
C ASP A 1116 13.17 47.19 -36.53
#